data_AF-A0A380WW58-F1
#
_entry.id   AF-A0A380WW58-F1
#
_cell.length_a   1.000
_cell.length_b   1.000
_cell.length_c   1.000
_cell.angle_alpha   90.00
_cell.angle_beta   90.00
_cell.angle_gamma   90.00
#
_symmetry.space_group_name_H-M   'P 1'
#
loop_
_entity.id
_entity.type
_entity.pdbx_description
1 polymer ?
#
loop_
_entity_poly.entity_id
_entity_poly.type
_entity_poly.pdbx_seq_one_letter_code
_entity_poly.pdbx_strand_id
1 'polypeptide(L)'
;MNKLLAAILATSLIFGANESFASEEIEKENTNEIQQIAENLEESATDLENARLLAGNESNTNQYDTNIVINEIMTKDPNKGPDYVELFNKGNEVVDLTGWYIFDDEDRSDKVIKLDEVVLNPGEVFVLEENNHFAFGLGKDDQVRLFNANGDLIDSYVWSGSHPKEVFARNPLTRQMEEAKASKGKINPVSKKEESPKEENSESSQSPYKDNVVINEVESKDPSGGNDYAEIYNNTDKAIDISGWYILDNDPKHKKDPAYLVKEGTSVPAKGFFVFEENVDFNFGLGGDDEVNLYDKDDKLVDKFAWKSHANGTYARIPDGRGDFVDGKATKGKSNAIQEQAEKEINVETINWPGIDEVKVLDETSIFDLKDLSGLDSHDGWTYGVNNKEGRFVIFKVVNDQVIFAPGFDNKGKAVKFIKDANNPKAIGPDSEGITVDSKGRVYLAIERDNGEKNINKNMILQVADPFKDKKEMLADKEWNITNLLPDVGANLGIETIEWVSFDNINGLLYDQKNNKALDKNDYPNAYANGIFFVGLEANGHVYALVLEEDGKAEVISEIETGLGGVMSMDFDLANNVLWANADNDYNNIHNIIQFNGSKIPKIVHVTAPKDMNIDLNNEGFMIDPEVSEDGLRATYWFMDGKNSKAFRKSAIKADYLKELGLTKLSGKESPINKESKKPATEDEQILIPPFTTITDKEEIENHHSKEFPKISSSRKEPYAEKITEEIIYVSKGYNTIKEGYYYKKDLVAKSNKLKKSVEKNRITAKAIEILKGLTPNIAAKNKEKIAKLLEISLKLQEKGQKTLQEIDLILAGK
;
A
#
# COMPACT_ATOMS: atom_id res chain seq x y z
N MET A 1 -24.26 32.40 4.03
CA MET A 1 -23.43 32.83 5.17
C MET A 1 -22.25 31.86 5.37
N ASN A 2 -22.50 30.55 5.43
CA ASN A 2 -21.46 29.51 5.57
C ASN A 2 -20.41 29.51 4.44
N LYS A 3 -20.81 29.73 3.16
CA LYS A 3 -19.84 29.89 2.05
C LYS A 3 -18.96 31.15 2.18
N LEU A 4 -19.45 32.20 2.84
CA LEU A 4 -18.69 33.43 3.09
C LEU A 4 -17.77 33.26 4.33
N LEU A 5 -18.22 32.49 5.32
CA LEU A 5 -17.45 32.10 6.50
C LEU A 5 -16.30 31.13 6.15
N ALA A 6 -16.56 30.16 5.28
CA ALA A 6 -15.57 29.24 4.71
C ALA A 6 -14.55 29.96 3.82
N ALA A 7 -14.99 30.98 3.06
CA ALA A 7 -14.09 31.82 2.28
C ALA A 7 -13.17 32.67 3.18
N ILE A 8 -13.66 33.13 4.34
CA ILE A 8 -12.88 33.85 5.35
C ILE A 8 -11.87 32.91 6.04
N LEU A 9 -12.29 31.70 6.47
CA LEU A 9 -11.43 30.66 7.06
C LEU A 9 -10.30 30.22 6.10
N ALA A 10 -10.62 29.99 4.83
CA ALA A 10 -9.66 29.63 3.78
C ALA A 10 -8.74 30.79 3.35
N THR A 11 -8.98 32.03 3.80
CA THR A 11 -8.06 33.15 3.58
C THR A 11 -7.13 33.42 4.76
N SER A 12 -7.53 33.12 5.98
CA SER A 12 -6.68 33.20 7.19
C SER A 12 -5.57 32.14 7.24
N LEU A 13 -5.82 30.91 6.77
CA LEU A 13 -4.83 29.82 6.74
C LEU A 13 -3.66 30.07 5.76
N ILE A 14 -3.84 30.94 4.75
CA ILE A 14 -2.80 31.22 3.74
C ILE A 14 -1.83 32.32 4.21
N PHE A 15 -2.16 33.06 5.27
CA PHE A 15 -1.28 34.09 5.84
C PHE A 15 -0.37 33.58 6.96
N GLY A 16 -0.60 32.37 7.50
CA GLY A 16 0.25 31.76 8.52
C GLY A 16 1.50 31.04 7.98
N ALA A 17 1.58 30.81 6.67
CA ALA A 17 2.70 30.14 6.04
C ALA A 17 3.24 30.99 4.90
N ASN A 18 4.15 31.94 5.21
CA ASN A 18 5.35 32.24 4.44
C ASN A 18 6.11 33.43 5.05
N GLU A 19 7.30 33.12 5.58
CA GLU A 19 8.45 33.98 5.91
C GLU A 19 8.26 35.51 5.82
N SER A 20 8.29 36.19 6.96
CA SER A 20 9.12 37.39 7.12
C SER A 20 9.46 37.65 8.59
N PHE A 21 10.72 37.49 8.92
CA PHE A 21 11.46 38.19 9.97
C PHE A 21 10.75 39.35 10.69
N ALA A 22 10.07 39.09 11.81
CA ALA A 22 9.73 40.07 12.83
C ALA A 22 9.48 39.35 14.16
N SER A 23 10.37 39.56 15.14
CA SER A 23 10.32 39.14 16.56
C SER A 23 9.31 38.03 16.95
N GLU A 24 9.83 36.83 17.18
CA GLU A 24 9.15 35.57 17.54
C GLU A 24 8.10 35.67 18.67
N GLU A 25 8.12 36.70 19.52
CA GLU A 25 7.14 36.87 20.59
C GLU A 25 5.81 37.48 20.13
N ILE A 26 5.79 38.30 19.07
CA ILE A 26 4.55 38.97 18.60
C ILE A 26 3.75 38.07 17.64
N GLU A 27 4.41 37.13 16.94
CA GLU A 27 3.73 36.13 16.08
C GLU A 27 3.12 34.99 16.90
N LYS A 28 3.73 34.58 18.03
CA LYS A 28 3.17 33.53 18.91
C LYS A 28 1.89 33.97 19.62
N GLU A 29 1.81 35.20 20.14
CA GLU A 29 0.60 35.68 20.82
C GLU A 29 -0.57 35.91 19.84
N ASN A 30 -0.32 36.42 18.63
CA ASN A 30 -1.39 36.68 17.66
C ASN A 30 -1.90 35.40 16.96
N THR A 31 -1.05 34.40 16.72
CA THR A 31 -1.47 33.13 16.08
C THR A 31 -2.30 32.29 17.04
N ASN A 32 -1.90 32.21 18.31
CA ASN A 32 -2.66 31.50 19.33
C ASN A 32 -3.99 32.18 19.64
N GLU A 33 -4.07 33.52 19.72
CA GLU A 33 -5.36 34.19 19.90
C GLU A 33 -6.29 34.05 18.69
N ILE A 34 -5.76 34.08 17.46
CA ILE A 34 -6.59 33.90 16.24
C ILE A 34 -7.08 32.47 16.13
N GLN A 35 -6.24 31.48 16.44
CA GLN A 35 -6.58 30.06 16.42
C GLN A 35 -7.57 29.73 17.54
N GLN A 36 -7.35 30.25 18.75
CA GLN A 36 -8.28 30.09 19.86
C GLN A 36 -9.59 30.85 19.63
N ILE A 37 -9.60 32.00 18.96
CA ILE A 37 -10.84 32.71 18.58
C ILE A 37 -11.58 31.96 17.44
N ALA A 38 -10.85 31.32 16.51
CA ALA A 38 -11.41 30.49 15.44
C ALA A 38 -12.03 29.20 15.99
N GLU A 39 -11.32 28.50 16.87
CA GLU A 39 -11.80 27.33 17.61
C GLU A 39 -13.02 27.71 18.47
N ASN A 40 -12.99 28.82 19.22
CA ASN A 40 -14.15 29.29 20.00
C ASN A 40 -15.32 29.81 19.13
N LEU A 41 -15.10 30.12 17.84
CA LEU A 41 -16.16 30.51 16.90
C LEU A 41 -16.75 29.27 16.20
N GLU A 42 -15.93 28.24 15.93
CA GLU A 42 -16.38 26.89 15.58
C GLU A 42 -17.19 26.27 16.71
N GLU A 43 -16.72 26.41 17.96
CA GLU A 43 -17.40 25.94 19.18
C GLU A 43 -18.71 26.71 19.43
N SER A 44 -18.73 28.04 19.21
CA SER A 44 -19.97 28.82 19.31
C SER A 44 -20.95 28.61 18.14
N ALA A 45 -20.46 28.17 16.98
CA ALA A 45 -21.29 27.83 15.82
C ALA A 45 -21.86 26.41 15.96
N THR A 46 -21.03 25.47 16.42
CA THR A 46 -21.47 24.15 16.86
C THR A 46 -22.39 24.25 18.06
N ASP A 47 -22.23 25.19 19.00
CA ASP A 47 -23.18 25.39 20.10
C ASP A 47 -24.53 25.97 19.65
N LEU A 48 -24.59 26.74 18.56
CA LEU A 48 -25.84 27.24 17.98
C LEU A 48 -26.53 26.21 17.09
N GLU A 49 -25.74 25.36 16.42
CA GLU A 49 -26.18 24.15 15.70
C GLU A 49 -26.69 23.11 16.73
N ASN A 50 -25.94 22.89 17.83
CA ASN A 50 -26.24 22.02 18.96
C ASN A 50 -27.42 22.55 19.78
N ALA A 51 -27.62 23.86 19.95
CA ALA A 51 -28.83 24.41 20.56
C ALA A 51 -30.07 24.30 19.66
N ARG A 52 -29.87 24.17 18.33
CA ARG A 52 -30.93 23.82 17.37
C ARG A 52 -31.21 22.32 17.37
N LEU A 53 -30.19 21.48 17.53
CA LEU A 53 -30.24 20.01 17.66
C LEU A 53 -30.78 19.57 19.04
N LEU A 54 -30.50 20.30 20.12
CA LEU A 54 -31.04 20.05 21.46
C LEU A 54 -32.53 20.40 21.58
N ALA A 55 -33.10 21.09 20.58
CA ALA A 55 -34.54 21.26 20.44
C ALA A 55 -35.20 20.14 19.59
N GLY A 56 -34.42 19.19 19.05
CA GLY A 56 -34.93 18.10 18.24
C GLY A 56 -33.93 16.95 18.06
N ASN A 57 -34.10 15.92 18.90
CA ASN A 57 -33.68 14.52 18.76
C ASN A 57 -32.29 14.07 19.27
N GLU A 58 -32.34 13.02 20.10
CA GLU A 58 -31.23 12.20 20.60
C GLU A 58 -30.83 11.07 19.62
N SER A 59 -29.52 10.98 19.34
CA SER A 59 -28.59 9.81 19.28
C SER A 59 -28.68 8.63 18.28
N ASN A 60 -27.46 8.24 17.83
CA ASN A 60 -26.93 7.06 17.09
C ASN A 60 -26.98 7.12 15.53
N THR A 61 -25.87 6.85 14.83
CA THR A 61 -25.86 6.64 13.35
C THR A 61 -24.91 5.53 12.86
N ASN A 62 -23.78 5.22 13.51
CA ASN A 62 -22.90 4.14 13.02
C ASN A 62 -23.45 2.71 13.18
N GLN A 63 -24.55 2.50 13.91
CA GLN A 63 -25.23 1.19 14.00
C GLN A 63 -26.43 1.09 13.02
N TYR A 64 -26.88 2.20 12.42
CA TYR A 64 -28.13 2.25 11.66
C TYR A 64 -27.94 2.10 10.16
N ASP A 65 -26.79 2.47 9.60
CA ASP A 65 -26.52 2.37 8.16
C ASP A 65 -26.44 0.91 7.67
N THR A 66 -25.98 -0.04 8.50
CA THR A 66 -25.97 -1.48 8.18
C THR A 66 -27.36 -2.13 8.17
N ASN A 67 -28.41 -1.37 8.48
CA ASN A 67 -29.80 -1.84 8.42
C ASN A 67 -30.48 -1.57 7.08
N ILE A 68 -29.78 -0.95 6.14
CA ILE A 68 -30.26 -0.82 4.77
C ILE A 68 -29.69 -1.97 3.95
N VAL A 69 -30.54 -2.64 3.18
CA VAL A 69 -30.16 -3.73 2.28
C VAL A 69 -30.78 -3.51 0.91
N ILE A 70 -30.14 -4.04 -0.13
CA ILE A 70 -30.74 -4.22 -1.45
C ILE A 70 -31.83 -5.28 -1.32
N ASN A 71 -33.07 -4.90 -1.60
CA ASN A 71 -34.27 -5.70 -1.40
C ASN A 71 -34.80 -6.32 -2.70
N GLU A 72 -34.78 -5.59 -3.80
CA GLU A 72 -35.32 -6.06 -5.08
C GLU A 72 -34.54 -5.44 -6.24
N ILE A 73 -34.25 -6.21 -7.29
CA ILE A 73 -33.51 -5.76 -8.46
C ILE A 73 -34.27 -6.20 -9.71
N MET A 74 -34.65 -5.22 -10.53
CA MET A 74 -35.23 -5.41 -11.85
C MET A 74 -34.19 -5.04 -12.89
N THR A 75 -33.79 -6.02 -13.68
CA THR A 75 -32.81 -5.85 -14.75
C THR A 75 -33.44 -5.87 -16.15
N LYS A 76 -34.75 -6.19 -16.21
CA LYS A 76 -35.52 -6.26 -17.46
C LYS A 76 -37.02 -6.37 -17.19
N ASP A 77 -37.72 -5.24 -17.19
CA ASP A 77 -39.17 -5.25 -17.03
C ASP A 77 -39.86 -5.93 -18.25
N PRO A 78 -40.70 -6.96 -18.04
CA PRO A 78 -41.48 -7.60 -19.10
C PRO A 78 -42.37 -6.64 -19.91
N ASN A 79 -42.75 -5.50 -19.32
CA ASN A 79 -43.54 -4.44 -19.92
C ASN A 79 -42.69 -3.28 -20.48
N LYS A 80 -41.36 -3.41 -20.51
CA LYS A 80 -40.39 -2.39 -20.95
C LYS A 80 -40.36 -1.11 -20.08
N GLY A 81 -40.61 -1.24 -18.79
CA GLY A 81 -40.28 -0.22 -17.79
C GLY A 81 -38.77 -0.10 -17.52
N PRO A 82 -38.34 0.92 -16.77
CA PRO A 82 -36.93 1.13 -16.43
C PRO A 82 -36.41 0.06 -15.46
N ASP A 83 -35.11 -0.17 -15.49
CA ASP A 83 -34.43 -0.97 -14.47
C ASP A 83 -34.54 -0.28 -13.11
N TYR A 84 -34.58 -1.06 -12.03
CA TYR A 84 -34.65 -0.50 -10.69
C TYR A 84 -33.92 -1.35 -9.66
N VAL A 85 -33.51 -0.67 -8.59
CA VAL A 85 -32.97 -1.25 -7.36
C VAL A 85 -33.82 -0.74 -6.21
N GLU A 86 -34.41 -1.64 -5.43
CA GLU A 86 -35.15 -1.31 -4.23
C GLU A 86 -34.28 -1.53 -3.00
N LEU A 87 -34.32 -0.57 -2.07
CA LEU A 87 -33.68 -0.63 -0.77
C LEU A 87 -34.72 -0.93 0.31
N PHE A 88 -34.35 -1.63 1.36
CA PHE A 88 -35.21 -1.91 2.51
C PHE A 88 -34.51 -1.60 3.82
N ASN A 89 -35.21 -0.89 4.71
CA ASN A 89 -34.75 -0.71 6.09
C ASN A 89 -35.20 -1.90 6.94
N LYS A 90 -34.29 -2.87 7.15
CA LYS A 90 -34.50 -4.04 8.03
C LYS A 90 -34.35 -3.72 9.53
N GLY A 91 -33.96 -2.49 9.87
CA GLY A 91 -33.75 -2.03 11.23
C GLY A 91 -35.04 -1.63 11.92
N ASN A 92 -34.92 -1.23 13.18
CA ASN A 92 -36.00 -0.71 14.00
C ASN A 92 -35.93 0.82 14.19
N GLU A 93 -34.97 1.49 13.54
CA GLU A 93 -34.78 2.94 13.60
C GLU A 93 -34.89 3.60 12.21
N VAL A 94 -35.22 4.88 12.17
CA VAL A 94 -35.29 5.68 10.93
C VAL A 94 -33.88 5.94 10.41
N VAL A 95 -33.67 5.79 9.09
CA VAL A 95 -32.37 6.02 8.45
C VAL A 95 -32.48 7.12 7.40
N ASP A 96 -31.58 8.10 7.44
CA ASP A 96 -31.46 9.13 6.42
C ASP A 96 -30.45 8.69 5.34
N LEU A 97 -30.93 8.51 4.12
CA LEU A 97 -30.15 8.10 2.95
C LEU A 97 -29.61 9.30 2.15
N THR A 98 -29.76 10.53 2.65
CA THR A 98 -29.19 11.71 1.99
C THR A 98 -27.69 11.54 1.77
N GLY A 99 -27.26 11.66 0.52
CA GLY A 99 -25.87 11.48 0.08
C GLY A 99 -25.48 10.07 -0.33
N TRP A 100 -26.34 9.06 -0.10
CA TRP A 100 -26.11 7.67 -0.51
C TRP A 100 -26.19 7.52 -2.03
N TYR A 101 -25.62 6.44 -2.56
CA TYR A 101 -25.57 6.19 -4.00
C TYR A 101 -25.32 4.72 -4.35
N ILE A 102 -25.53 4.34 -5.61
CA ILE A 102 -25.27 2.98 -6.12
C ILE A 102 -24.32 2.97 -7.33
N PHE A 103 -23.64 1.84 -7.55
CA PHE A 103 -22.80 1.55 -8.72
C PHE A 103 -23.18 0.24 -9.41
N ASP A 104 -22.95 0.18 -10.74
CA ASP A 104 -22.83 -1.04 -11.54
C ASP A 104 -21.43 -1.66 -11.41
N ASP A 105 -21.12 -2.70 -12.18
CA ASP A 105 -19.78 -3.31 -12.24
C ASP A 105 -18.72 -2.44 -12.96
N GLU A 106 -19.13 -1.45 -13.76
CA GLU A 106 -18.24 -0.56 -14.52
C GLU A 106 -17.70 0.67 -13.75
N ASP A 107 -18.15 0.92 -12.51
CA ASP A 107 -17.67 1.98 -11.59
C ASP A 107 -17.61 3.40 -12.20
N ARG A 108 -18.57 3.74 -13.06
CA ARG A 108 -18.59 5.03 -13.77
C ARG A 108 -19.11 6.17 -12.91
N SER A 109 -18.20 6.83 -12.19
CA SER A 109 -18.50 7.97 -11.29
C SER A 109 -19.20 9.17 -11.94
N ASP A 110 -19.12 9.33 -13.26
CA ASP A 110 -19.78 10.41 -14.02
C ASP A 110 -21.30 10.19 -14.21
N LYS A 111 -21.83 9.04 -13.80
CA LYS A 111 -23.23 8.63 -14.04
C LYS A 111 -24.06 8.41 -12.78
N VAL A 112 -23.54 8.80 -11.62
CA VAL A 112 -24.17 8.55 -10.31
C VAL A 112 -24.84 9.82 -9.77
N ILE A 113 -26.10 9.70 -9.35
CA ILE A 113 -26.85 10.75 -8.66
C ILE A 113 -26.91 10.36 -7.18
N LYS A 114 -26.33 11.19 -6.31
CA LYS A 114 -26.49 11.02 -4.86
C LYS A 114 -27.92 11.34 -4.46
N LEU A 115 -28.47 10.55 -3.55
CA LEU A 115 -29.81 10.78 -3.02
C LEU A 115 -29.87 12.10 -2.23
N ASP A 116 -30.97 12.81 -2.35
CA ASP A 116 -31.19 14.08 -1.66
C ASP A 116 -32.51 14.00 -0.89
N GLU A 117 -32.45 14.31 0.41
CA GLU A 117 -33.60 14.33 1.32
C GLU A 117 -34.41 13.01 1.40
N VAL A 118 -33.75 11.85 1.26
CA VAL A 118 -34.41 10.53 1.34
C VAL A 118 -34.32 9.99 2.76
N VAL A 119 -35.45 9.85 3.44
CA VAL A 119 -35.53 9.26 4.79
C VAL A 119 -36.38 7.99 4.76
N LEU A 120 -35.87 6.90 5.35
CA LEU A 120 -36.49 5.58 5.33
C LEU A 120 -36.83 5.10 6.74
N ASN A 121 -38.11 4.98 7.07
CA ASN A 121 -38.56 4.48 8.37
C ASN A 121 -38.36 2.95 8.48
N PRO A 122 -38.38 2.38 9.70
CA PRO A 122 -38.33 0.94 9.92
C PRO A 122 -39.35 0.18 9.08
N GLY A 123 -38.88 -0.79 8.30
CA GLY A 123 -39.75 -1.61 7.44
C GLY A 123 -40.19 -0.94 6.15
N GLU A 124 -39.75 0.28 5.85
CA GLU A 124 -40.02 0.94 4.57
C GLU A 124 -39.04 0.51 3.48
N VAL A 125 -39.50 0.63 2.24
CA VAL A 125 -38.71 0.40 1.03
C VAL A 125 -38.57 1.68 0.21
N PHE A 126 -37.46 1.83 -0.49
CA PHE A 126 -37.20 2.94 -1.40
C PHE A 126 -36.76 2.43 -2.77
N VAL A 127 -37.36 2.92 -3.85
CA VAL A 127 -37.06 2.44 -5.20
C VAL A 127 -36.22 3.44 -5.99
N LEU A 128 -35.01 3.01 -6.35
CA LEU A 128 -34.10 3.69 -7.25
C LEU A 128 -34.41 3.24 -8.68
N GLU A 129 -34.57 4.16 -9.63
CA GLU A 129 -34.95 3.82 -11.00
C GLU A 129 -33.91 4.38 -11.97
N GLU A 130 -33.65 3.64 -13.03
CA GLU A 130 -32.84 4.07 -14.15
C GLU A 130 -33.38 5.39 -14.73
N ASN A 131 -32.48 6.31 -15.03
CA ASN A 131 -32.73 7.67 -15.53
C ASN A 131 -33.40 8.62 -14.53
N ASN A 132 -33.63 8.20 -13.28
CA ASN A 132 -34.08 9.07 -12.19
C ASN A 132 -33.03 9.16 -11.08
N HIS A 133 -32.52 8.00 -10.65
CA HIS A 133 -31.59 7.88 -9.52
C HIS A 133 -30.19 7.38 -9.96
N PHE A 134 -30.09 6.74 -11.12
CA PHE A 134 -28.83 6.30 -11.71
C PHE A 134 -28.95 6.28 -13.24
N ALA A 135 -27.83 6.42 -13.96
CA ALA A 135 -27.82 6.56 -15.43
C ALA A 135 -27.16 5.38 -16.17
N PHE A 136 -27.17 4.19 -15.58
CA PHE A 136 -26.68 2.94 -16.16
C PHE A 136 -27.80 1.90 -16.23
N GLY A 137 -27.77 1.02 -17.23
CA GLY A 137 -28.70 -0.11 -17.33
C GLY A 137 -28.15 -1.33 -16.60
N LEU A 138 -29.03 -2.24 -16.18
CA LEU A 138 -28.67 -3.46 -15.45
C LEU A 138 -28.70 -4.67 -16.38
N GLY A 139 -27.51 -5.20 -16.67
CA GLY A 139 -27.27 -6.27 -17.63
C GLY A 139 -27.71 -7.66 -17.18
N LYS A 140 -27.45 -8.65 -18.04
CA LYS A 140 -27.61 -10.09 -17.72
C LYS A 140 -26.42 -10.67 -16.94
N ASP A 141 -25.31 -9.94 -16.94
CA ASP A 141 -24.04 -10.20 -16.24
C ASP A 141 -23.63 -8.85 -15.66
N ASP A 142 -23.92 -8.60 -14.38
CA ASP A 142 -23.80 -7.27 -13.78
C ASP A 142 -23.79 -7.36 -12.24
N GLN A 143 -23.55 -6.23 -11.58
CA GLN A 143 -23.52 -6.10 -10.13
C GLN A 143 -24.21 -4.80 -9.71
N VAL A 144 -24.89 -4.80 -8.57
CA VAL A 144 -25.28 -3.57 -7.87
C VAL A 144 -24.53 -3.49 -6.56
N ARG A 145 -23.94 -2.33 -6.28
CA ARG A 145 -23.31 -1.99 -5.00
C ARG A 145 -23.96 -0.73 -4.41
N LEU A 146 -24.31 -0.76 -3.13
CA LEU A 146 -24.91 0.35 -2.38
C LEU A 146 -23.88 0.97 -1.45
N PHE A 147 -23.73 2.30 -1.52
CA PHE A 147 -22.81 3.06 -0.68
C PHE A 147 -23.54 4.13 0.13
N ASN A 148 -23.07 4.40 1.35
CA ASN A 148 -23.55 5.51 2.16
C ASN A 148 -22.93 6.86 1.74
N ALA A 149 -23.33 7.94 2.41
CA ALA A 149 -22.81 9.29 2.12
C ALA A 149 -21.30 9.45 2.33
N ASN A 150 -20.70 8.62 3.20
CA ASN A 150 -19.27 8.60 3.52
C ASN A 150 -18.45 7.77 2.52
N GLY A 151 -19.12 6.99 1.65
CA GLY A 151 -18.49 6.10 0.68
C GLY A 151 -18.24 4.67 1.17
N ASP A 152 -18.82 4.29 2.32
CA ASP A 152 -18.77 2.91 2.82
C ASP A 152 -19.71 2.02 2.02
N LEU A 153 -19.25 0.82 1.64
CA LEU A 153 -20.10 -0.20 1.00
C LEU A 153 -21.06 -0.80 2.03
N ILE A 154 -22.35 -0.68 1.80
CA ILE A 154 -23.41 -1.13 2.71
C ILE A 154 -23.96 -2.50 2.30
N ASP A 155 -24.18 -2.74 1.01
CA ASP A 155 -24.66 -4.02 0.48
C ASP A 155 -24.27 -4.17 -0.99
N SER A 156 -24.21 -5.40 -1.48
CA SER A 156 -23.98 -5.67 -2.89
C SER A 156 -24.63 -6.97 -3.35
N TYR A 157 -24.93 -7.04 -4.64
CA TYR A 157 -25.41 -8.26 -5.27
C TYR A 157 -24.87 -8.38 -6.69
N VAL A 158 -24.30 -9.54 -7.02
CA VAL A 158 -23.76 -9.88 -8.33
C VAL A 158 -24.59 -11.00 -8.95
N TRP A 159 -24.82 -10.93 -10.26
CA TRP A 159 -25.49 -11.99 -11.00
C TRP A 159 -24.85 -12.20 -12.38
N SER A 160 -25.02 -13.40 -12.92
CA SER A 160 -24.50 -13.77 -14.24
C SER A 160 -25.43 -14.78 -14.92
N GLY A 161 -25.48 -14.73 -16.25
CA GLY A 161 -26.11 -15.73 -17.12
C GLY A 161 -27.41 -15.25 -17.78
N SER A 162 -28.35 -14.72 -17.00
CA SER A 162 -29.63 -14.23 -17.52
C SER A 162 -30.33 -13.27 -16.57
N HIS A 163 -31.15 -12.38 -17.12
CA HIS A 163 -32.13 -11.62 -16.35
C HIS A 163 -33.10 -12.57 -15.60
N PRO A 164 -33.57 -12.20 -14.40
CA PRO A 164 -34.57 -12.98 -13.68
C PRO A 164 -35.88 -12.99 -14.48
N LYS A 165 -36.76 -13.96 -14.23
CA LYS A 165 -38.09 -14.00 -14.90
C LYS A 165 -38.92 -12.75 -14.65
N GLU A 166 -38.80 -12.18 -13.45
CA GLU A 166 -39.35 -10.87 -13.11
C GLU A 166 -38.29 -10.05 -12.37
N VAL A 167 -37.91 -10.43 -11.14
CA VAL A 167 -36.91 -9.70 -10.33
C VAL A 167 -36.04 -10.66 -9.52
N PHE A 168 -34.86 -10.19 -9.11
CA PHE A 168 -34.17 -10.75 -7.96
C PHE A 168 -34.72 -10.06 -6.70
N ALA A 169 -35.25 -10.81 -5.75
CA ALA A 169 -35.84 -10.29 -4.53
C ALA A 169 -35.18 -10.96 -3.31
N ARG A 170 -34.89 -10.18 -2.27
CA ARG A 170 -34.37 -10.67 -1.00
C ARG A 170 -35.49 -11.37 -0.23
N ASN A 171 -35.32 -12.67 0.01
CA ASN A 171 -36.30 -13.45 0.77
C ASN A 171 -36.34 -12.99 2.23
N PRO A 172 -37.52 -12.58 2.78
CA PRO A 172 -37.59 -12.06 4.14
C PRO A 172 -37.22 -13.07 5.25
N LEU A 173 -37.25 -14.37 4.97
CA LEU A 173 -36.89 -15.43 5.92
C LEU A 173 -35.42 -15.82 5.82
N THR A 174 -34.94 -16.10 4.61
CA THR A 174 -33.56 -16.61 4.40
C THR A 174 -32.54 -15.50 4.22
N ARG A 175 -32.99 -14.27 3.94
CA ARG A 175 -32.19 -13.08 3.62
C ARG A 175 -31.33 -13.20 2.37
N GLN A 176 -31.47 -14.28 1.61
CA GLN A 176 -30.80 -14.49 0.33
C GLN A 176 -31.60 -13.84 -0.80
N MET A 177 -30.92 -13.39 -1.85
CA MET A 177 -31.54 -12.93 -3.08
C MET A 177 -31.95 -14.13 -3.93
N GLU A 178 -33.17 -14.13 -4.45
CA GLU A 178 -33.72 -15.20 -5.29
C GLU A 178 -34.66 -14.64 -6.36
N GLU A 179 -34.95 -15.42 -7.41
CA GLU A 179 -36.00 -15.01 -8.36
C GLU A 179 -37.38 -15.04 -7.70
N ALA A 180 -38.10 -13.93 -7.76
CA ALA A 180 -39.46 -13.83 -7.24
C ALA A 180 -40.37 -13.01 -8.18
N LYS A 181 -41.66 -12.97 -7.84
CA LYS A 181 -42.58 -12.01 -8.46
C LYS A 181 -42.25 -10.60 -8.00
N ALA A 182 -42.34 -9.64 -8.91
CA ALA A 182 -42.07 -8.24 -8.61
C ALA A 182 -43.00 -7.71 -7.51
N SER A 183 -42.41 -7.08 -6.50
CA SER A 183 -43.10 -6.47 -5.36
C SER A 183 -42.82 -4.98 -5.21
N LYS A 184 -42.14 -4.36 -6.17
CA LYS A 184 -41.85 -2.92 -6.28
C LYS A 184 -42.71 -2.00 -5.41
N GLY A 185 -42.07 -1.32 -4.47
CA GLY A 185 -42.65 -0.40 -3.50
C GLY A 185 -43.34 -1.08 -2.32
N LYS A 186 -43.18 -2.40 -2.16
CA LYS A 186 -43.75 -3.19 -1.06
C LYS A 186 -42.74 -4.23 -0.58
N ILE A 187 -42.84 -4.60 0.69
CA ILE A 187 -42.04 -5.69 1.26
C ILE A 187 -42.23 -6.96 0.42
N ASN A 188 -41.12 -7.62 0.10
CA ASN A 188 -41.12 -8.86 -0.66
C ASN A 188 -42.04 -9.88 0.01
N PRO A 189 -42.91 -10.57 -0.76
CA PRO A 189 -43.72 -11.63 -0.19
C PRO A 189 -42.80 -12.70 0.39
N VAL A 190 -43.18 -13.24 1.55
CA VAL A 190 -42.53 -14.45 2.04
C VAL A 190 -42.85 -15.58 1.07
N SER A 191 -41.91 -15.89 0.19
CA SER A 191 -41.85 -17.13 -0.56
C SER A 191 -41.60 -18.24 0.46
N LYS A 192 -42.68 -18.74 1.09
CA LYS A 192 -42.69 -20.14 1.47
C LYS A 192 -42.51 -20.89 0.16
N LYS A 193 -41.58 -21.83 0.14
CA LYS A 193 -41.61 -22.91 -0.85
C LYS A 193 -42.95 -23.64 -0.64
N GLU A 194 -44.03 -23.12 -1.22
CA GLU A 194 -45.26 -23.86 -1.40
C GLU A 194 -44.97 -24.84 -2.51
N GLU A 195 -44.91 -26.10 -2.10
CA GLU A 195 -45.22 -27.24 -2.94
C GLU A 195 -46.41 -26.90 -3.82
N SER A 196 -46.24 -27.09 -5.13
CA SER A 196 -47.30 -26.98 -6.12
C SER A 196 -48.55 -27.77 -5.69
N PRO A 197 -49.77 -27.33 -6.04
CA PRO A 197 -50.99 -28.07 -5.76
C PRO A 197 -50.92 -29.48 -6.36
N LYS A 198 -51.41 -30.47 -5.60
CA LYS A 198 -51.59 -31.86 -6.03
C LYS A 198 -52.27 -31.92 -7.41
N GLU A 199 -51.48 -32.20 -8.45
CA GLU A 199 -51.93 -33.06 -9.53
C GLU A 199 -51.70 -34.51 -9.10
N GLU A 200 -52.73 -35.32 -9.24
CA GLU A 200 -52.71 -36.73 -8.90
C GLU A 200 -51.70 -37.49 -9.78
N ASN A 201 -50.70 -38.08 -9.10
CA ASN A 201 -49.79 -39.16 -9.53
C ASN A 201 -48.90 -38.93 -10.77
N SER A 202 -47.64 -38.51 -10.52
CA SER A 202 -46.44 -39.20 -11.04
C SER A 202 -45.20 -38.84 -10.21
N GLU A 203 -44.29 -39.79 -10.01
CA GLU A 203 -43.26 -39.88 -8.97
C GLU A 203 -42.17 -38.77 -8.95
N SER A 204 -41.52 -38.62 -7.78
CA SER A 204 -40.60 -37.54 -7.39
C SER A 204 -39.35 -37.37 -8.27
N SER A 205 -39.07 -36.14 -8.71
CA SER A 205 -37.88 -35.77 -9.50
C SER A 205 -36.68 -35.26 -8.69
N GLN A 206 -36.79 -35.16 -7.36
CA GLN A 206 -35.67 -34.80 -6.48
C GLN A 206 -35.21 -35.99 -5.66
N SER A 207 -33.89 -36.16 -5.56
CA SER A 207 -33.27 -37.22 -4.76
C SER A 207 -33.61 -37.03 -3.28
N PRO A 208 -33.94 -38.10 -2.53
CA PRO A 208 -34.11 -38.01 -1.07
C PRO A 208 -32.80 -37.68 -0.34
N TYR A 209 -31.67 -37.61 -1.04
CA TYR A 209 -30.35 -37.36 -0.49
C TYR A 209 -29.85 -35.92 -0.63
N LYS A 210 -30.63 -35.02 -1.27
CA LYS A 210 -30.22 -33.65 -1.61
C LYS A 210 -29.67 -32.81 -0.46
N ASP A 211 -30.17 -33.00 0.76
CA ASP A 211 -29.68 -32.32 1.97
C ASP A 211 -28.82 -33.22 2.88
N ASN A 212 -28.65 -34.50 2.49
CA ASN A 212 -27.97 -35.54 3.26
C ASN A 212 -26.56 -35.84 2.73
N VAL A 213 -26.36 -35.74 1.41
CA VAL A 213 -25.07 -35.94 0.75
C VAL A 213 -24.84 -34.76 -0.16
N VAL A 214 -23.71 -34.08 0.00
CA VAL A 214 -23.38 -32.86 -0.74
C VAL A 214 -21.95 -32.93 -1.25
N ILE A 215 -21.64 -32.18 -2.31
CA ILE A 215 -20.26 -32.00 -2.79
C ILE A 215 -19.50 -31.19 -1.73
N ASN A 216 -18.33 -31.67 -1.38
CA ASN A 216 -17.51 -31.18 -0.28
C ASN A 216 -16.17 -30.60 -0.76
N GLU A 217 -15.54 -31.20 -1.78
CA GLU A 217 -14.27 -30.73 -2.31
C GLU A 217 -14.17 -31.02 -3.82
N VAL A 218 -13.56 -30.13 -4.60
CA VAL A 218 -13.30 -30.33 -6.04
C VAL A 218 -11.87 -29.94 -6.39
N GLU A 219 -11.13 -30.87 -6.99
CA GLU A 219 -9.83 -30.66 -7.64
C GLU A 219 -10.02 -30.70 -9.15
N SER A 220 -9.56 -29.66 -9.83
CA SER A 220 -9.69 -29.47 -11.28
C SER A 220 -8.36 -29.25 -11.97
N LYS A 221 -7.28 -29.12 -11.19
CA LYS A 221 -5.91 -28.96 -11.68
C LYS A 221 -4.91 -29.13 -10.55
N ASP A 222 -4.54 -30.38 -10.26
CA ASP A 222 -3.46 -30.65 -9.31
C ASP A 222 -2.13 -30.05 -9.82
N PRO A 223 -1.46 -29.15 -9.06
CA PRO A 223 -0.17 -28.58 -9.42
C PRO A 223 0.94 -29.62 -9.70
N SER A 224 0.81 -30.82 -9.13
CA SER A 224 1.73 -31.96 -9.31
C SER A 224 1.35 -32.85 -10.49
N GLY A 225 0.26 -32.54 -11.22
CA GLY A 225 -0.24 -33.32 -12.33
C GLY A 225 -1.00 -34.60 -11.93
N GLY A 226 -1.61 -34.61 -10.74
CA GLY A 226 -2.55 -35.65 -10.32
C GLY A 226 -3.91 -35.59 -11.04
N ASN A 227 -4.74 -36.60 -10.79
CA ASN A 227 -6.08 -36.75 -11.39
C ASN A 227 -7.07 -35.73 -10.81
N ASP A 228 -8.02 -35.30 -11.63
CA ASP A 228 -9.18 -34.54 -11.17
C ASP A 228 -10.05 -35.38 -10.22
N TYR A 229 -10.70 -34.73 -9.27
CA TYR A 229 -11.62 -35.41 -8.37
C TYR A 229 -12.75 -34.51 -7.85
N ALA A 230 -13.86 -35.14 -7.50
CA ALA A 230 -14.92 -34.53 -6.70
C ALA A 230 -15.22 -35.38 -5.47
N GLU A 231 -15.21 -34.78 -4.29
CA GLU A 231 -15.52 -35.42 -3.03
C GLU A 231 -16.92 -35.06 -2.56
N ILE A 232 -17.61 -36.04 -1.98
CA ILE A 232 -18.91 -35.86 -1.32
C ILE A 232 -18.81 -36.11 0.18
N TYR A 233 -19.67 -35.44 0.94
CA TYR A 233 -19.78 -35.59 2.40
C TYR A 233 -21.19 -36.04 2.81
N ASN A 234 -21.24 -37.01 3.72
CA ASN A 234 -22.49 -37.48 4.33
C ASN A 234 -22.83 -36.67 5.59
N ASN A 235 -23.80 -35.77 5.46
CA ASN A 235 -24.31 -34.90 6.53
C ASN A 235 -25.13 -35.64 7.61
N THR A 236 -25.45 -36.92 7.44
CA THR A 236 -26.30 -37.67 8.37
C THR A 236 -25.49 -38.35 9.49
N ASP A 237 -26.21 -38.93 10.45
CA ASP A 237 -25.66 -39.73 11.56
C ASP A 237 -25.63 -41.23 11.25
N LYS A 238 -25.89 -41.63 9.98
CA LYS A 238 -25.91 -43.01 9.52
C LYS A 238 -25.12 -43.16 8.23
N ALA A 239 -24.63 -44.37 7.96
CA ALA A 239 -24.03 -44.67 6.66
C ALA A 239 -25.09 -44.59 5.55
N ILE A 240 -24.72 -44.03 4.40
CA ILE A 240 -25.57 -43.95 3.20
C ILE A 240 -24.96 -44.83 2.12
N ASP A 241 -25.78 -45.73 1.57
CA ASP A 241 -25.41 -46.53 0.40
C ASP A 241 -25.44 -45.65 -0.86
N ILE A 242 -24.31 -45.58 -1.55
CA ILE A 242 -24.12 -44.81 -2.77
C ILE A 242 -23.86 -45.70 -3.99
N SER A 243 -24.15 -47.00 -3.88
CA SER A 243 -24.07 -47.93 -5.00
C SER A 243 -24.84 -47.41 -6.21
N GLY A 244 -24.20 -47.36 -7.37
CA GLY A 244 -24.78 -46.89 -8.63
C GLY A 244 -24.83 -45.37 -8.82
N TRP A 245 -24.32 -44.57 -7.86
CA TRP A 245 -24.21 -43.11 -8.01
C TRP A 245 -23.09 -42.75 -9.01
N TYR A 246 -23.14 -41.52 -9.53
CA TYR A 246 -22.18 -41.03 -10.52
C TYR A 246 -22.13 -39.50 -10.55
N ILE A 247 -21.10 -38.94 -11.19
CA ILE A 247 -21.00 -37.52 -11.48
C ILE A 247 -20.96 -37.24 -12.98
N LEU A 248 -21.36 -36.03 -13.38
CA LEU A 248 -21.18 -35.47 -14.72
C LEU A 248 -20.74 -34.01 -14.61
N ASP A 249 -20.10 -33.50 -15.65
CA ASP A 249 -19.83 -32.07 -15.77
C ASP A 249 -20.97 -31.32 -16.49
N ASN A 250 -20.70 -30.09 -16.96
CA ASN A 250 -21.68 -29.34 -17.76
C ASN A 250 -21.58 -29.57 -19.29
N ASP A 251 -20.67 -30.42 -19.80
CA ASP A 251 -20.60 -30.70 -21.23
C ASP A 251 -21.74 -31.67 -21.62
N PRO A 252 -22.69 -31.27 -22.48
CA PRO A 252 -23.81 -32.13 -22.88
C PRO A 252 -23.41 -33.39 -23.66
N LYS A 253 -22.13 -33.54 -24.04
CA LYS A 253 -21.58 -34.76 -24.65
C LYS A 253 -21.27 -35.83 -23.60
N HIS A 254 -20.93 -35.44 -22.38
CA HIS A 254 -20.70 -36.39 -21.30
C HIS A 254 -22.03 -36.95 -20.81
N LYS A 255 -22.09 -38.27 -20.63
CA LYS A 255 -23.30 -39.02 -20.30
C LYS A 255 -22.97 -40.13 -19.33
N LYS A 256 -23.96 -40.54 -18.53
CA LYS A 256 -23.87 -41.69 -17.63
C LYS A 256 -23.29 -42.90 -18.36
N ASP A 257 -22.15 -43.38 -17.91
CA ASP A 257 -21.49 -44.58 -18.42
C ASP A 257 -21.55 -45.67 -17.34
N PRO A 258 -22.17 -46.84 -17.61
CA PRO A 258 -22.21 -47.97 -16.70
C PRO A 258 -20.84 -48.45 -16.20
N ALA A 259 -19.75 -48.17 -16.93
CA ALA A 259 -18.39 -48.55 -16.54
C ALA A 259 -17.84 -47.76 -15.34
N TYR A 260 -18.39 -46.57 -15.08
CA TYR A 260 -17.90 -45.61 -14.10
C TYR A 260 -18.89 -45.37 -12.94
N LEU A 261 -19.94 -46.18 -12.82
CA LEU A 261 -20.85 -46.10 -11.67
C LEU A 261 -20.15 -46.58 -10.40
N VAL A 262 -20.46 -45.94 -9.27
CA VAL A 262 -20.00 -46.38 -7.95
C VAL A 262 -20.39 -47.85 -7.74
N LYS A 263 -19.41 -48.67 -7.35
CA LYS A 263 -19.56 -50.12 -7.24
C LYS A 263 -20.61 -50.53 -6.21
N GLU A 264 -21.30 -51.62 -6.50
CA GLU A 264 -22.26 -52.25 -5.59
C GLU A 264 -21.65 -52.55 -4.21
N GLY A 265 -22.40 -52.23 -3.16
CA GLY A 265 -22.00 -52.39 -1.75
C GLY A 265 -21.18 -51.24 -1.18
N THR A 266 -21.04 -50.12 -1.91
CA THR A 266 -20.29 -48.95 -1.45
C THR A 266 -21.18 -48.06 -0.59
N SER A 267 -20.72 -47.73 0.62
CA SER A 267 -21.42 -46.80 1.50
C SER A 267 -20.49 -45.73 2.05
N VAL A 268 -21.02 -44.51 2.18
CA VAL A 268 -20.35 -43.40 2.85
C VAL A 268 -20.72 -43.43 4.33
N PRO A 269 -19.78 -43.61 5.27
CA PRO A 269 -20.06 -43.62 6.70
C PRO A 269 -20.77 -42.33 7.15
N ALA A 270 -21.43 -42.39 8.33
CA ALA A 270 -21.95 -41.19 8.98
C ALA A 270 -20.83 -40.16 9.14
N LYS A 271 -21.05 -38.92 8.70
CA LYS A 271 -20.02 -37.85 8.73
C LYS A 271 -18.73 -38.21 7.97
N GLY A 272 -18.82 -39.14 7.01
CA GLY A 272 -17.70 -39.61 6.19
C GLY A 272 -17.71 -39.03 4.78
N PHE A 273 -16.65 -39.37 4.03
CA PHE A 273 -16.36 -38.86 2.69
C PHE A 273 -16.34 -39.99 1.66
N PHE A 274 -16.60 -39.64 0.41
CA PHE A 274 -16.32 -40.50 -0.74
C PHE A 274 -15.81 -39.64 -1.89
N VAL A 275 -14.79 -40.13 -2.59
CA VAL A 275 -14.13 -39.39 -3.67
C VAL A 275 -14.41 -40.07 -4.99
N PHE A 276 -15.02 -39.34 -5.91
CA PHE A 276 -15.08 -39.67 -7.33
C PHE A 276 -13.77 -39.24 -7.96
N GLU A 277 -13.02 -40.18 -8.55
CA GLU A 277 -11.71 -39.89 -9.14
C GLU A 277 -11.68 -40.13 -10.65
N GLU A 278 -11.00 -39.24 -11.38
CA GLU A 278 -10.83 -39.36 -12.82
C GLU A 278 -10.15 -40.69 -13.18
N ASN A 279 -10.64 -41.33 -14.24
CA ASN A 279 -10.25 -42.66 -14.70
C ASN A 279 -10.60 -43.82 -13.73
N VAL A 280 -11.33 -43.53 -12.65
CA VAL A 280 -11.88 -44.54 -11.72
C VAL A 280 -13.40 -44.50 -11.71
N ASP A 281 -13.99 -43.33 -11.46
CA ASP A 281 -15.44 -43.12 -11.30
C ASP A 281 -16.01 -42.16 -12.35
N PHE A 282 -15.16 -41.61 -13.22
CA PHE A 282 -15.53 -40.86 -14.43
C PHE A 282 -14.33 -40.80 -15.40
N ASN A 283 -14.51 -40.30 -16.62
CA ASN A 283 -13.50 -40.34 -17.70
C ASN A 283 -13.40 -39.06 -18.54
N PHE A 284 -13.72 -37.93 -17.92
CA PHE A 284 -13.60 -36.59 -18.48
C PHE A 284 -12.81 -35.73 -17.49
N GLY A 285 -12.19 -34.65 -17.97
CA GLY A 285 -11.52 -33.68 -17.08
C GLY A 285 -12.48 -32.64 -16.53
N LEU A 286 -12.17 -32.09 -15.37
CA LEU A 286 -12.86 -30.97 -14.74
C LEU A 286 -12.10 -29.67 -15.10
N GLY A 287 -12.67 -28.87 -16.00
CA GLY A 287 -12.02 -27.71 -16.60
C GLY A 287 -11.92 -26.48 -15.70
N GLY A 288 -11.35 -25.39 -16.24
CA GLY A 288 -11.22 -24.11 -15.53
C GLY A 288 -12.53 -23.36 -15.33
N ASP A 289 -13.44 -23.34 -16.31
CA ASP A 289 -14.83 -22.85 -16.16
C ASP A 289 -15.75 -24.04 -16.38
N ASP A 290 -16.23 -24.65 -15.28
CA ASP A 290 -16.89 -25.94 -15.32
C ASP A 290 -17.86 -26.13 -14.13
N GLU A 291 -18.59 -27.24 -14.11
CA GLU A 291 -19.52 -27.64 -13.04
C GLU A 291 -19.37 -29.14 -12.76
N VAL A 292 -19.57 -29.57 -11.53
CA VAL A 292 -19.78 -30.99 -11.18
C VAL A 292 -21.21 -31.20 -10.70
N ASN A 293 -21.86 -32.23 -11.23
CA ASN A 293 -23.24 -32.63 -10.96
C ASN A 293 -23.29 -34.05 -10.41
N LEU A 294 -23.75 -34.21 -9.17
CA LEU A 294 -23.88 -35.48 -8.48
C LEU A 294 -25.27 -36.09 -8.67
N TYR A 295 -25.34 -37.34 -9.15
CA TYR A 295 -26.58 -38.08 -9.38
C TYR A 295 -26.64 -39.36 -8.55
N ASP A 296 -27.85 -39.69 -8.07
CA ASP A 296 -28.10 -40.99 -7.46
C ASP A 296 -28.35 -42.10 -8.50
N LYS A 297 -28.47 -43.34 -8.03
CA LYS A 297 -28.69 -44.52 -8.88
C LYS A 297 -29.96 -44.45 -9.74
N ASP A 298 -30.94 -43.64 -9.35
CA ASP A 298 -32.23 -43.46 -10.01
C ASP A 298 -32.23 -42.21 -10.93
N ASP A 299 -31.03 -41.69 -11.26
CA ASP A 299 -30.80 -40.55 -12.12
C ASP A 299 -31.35 -39.22 -11.58
N LYS A 300 -31.51 -39.12 -10.26
CA LYS A 300 -31.94 -37.87 -9.62
C LYS A 300 -30.73 -37.07 -9.18
N LEU A 301 -30.74 -35.78 -9.51
CA LEU A 301 -29.72 -34.85 -9.07
C LEU A 301 -29.75 -34.72 -7.54
N VAL A 302 -28.60 -34.99 -6.92
CA VAL A 302 -28.36 -34.90 -5.48
C VAL A 302 -27.82 -33.52 -5.14
N ASP A 303 -26.70 -33.12 -5.74
CA ASP A 303 -26.06 -31.82 -5.51
C ASP A 303 -25.28 -31.37 -6.75
N LYS A 304 -24.89 -30.09 -6.82
CA LYS A 304 -24.02 -29.56 -7.86
C LYS A 304 -23.16 -28.38 -7.41
N PHE A 305 -22.02 -28.17 -8.05
CA PHE A 305 -21.13 -27.04 -7.79
C PHE A 305 -20.47 -26.55 -9.08
N ALA A 306 -20.47 -25.24 -9.33
CA ALA A 306 -19.92 -24.61 -10.54
C ALA A 306 -18.86 -23.56 -10.18
N TRP A 307 -17.84 -23.43 -11.03
CA TRP A 307 -16.72 -22.49 -10.83
C TRP A 307 -16.27 -21.86 -12.17
N LYS A 308 -15.46 -20.80 -12.09
CA LYS A 308 -15.05 -19.97 -13.25
C LYS A 308 -13.55 -20.01 -13.58
N SER A 309 -12.72 -20.41 -12.64
CA SER A 309 -11.31 -20.71 -12.85
C SER A 309 -10.93 -21.93 -11.99
N HIS A 310 -9.81 -22.57 -12.28
CA HIS A 310 -9.23 -23.52 -11.33
C HIS A 310 -8.98 -22.83 -9.98
N ALA A 311 -9.13 -23.59 -8.89
CA ALA A 311 -8.64 -23.18 -7.58
C ALA A 311 -7.09 -23.14 -7.58
N ASN A 312 -6.48 -22.40 -6.65
CA ASN A 312 -5.05 -22.45 -6.41
C ASN A 312 -4.64 -23.79 -5.78
N GLY A 313 -5.51 -24.37 -4.95
CA GLY A 313 -5.49 -25.79 -4.59
C GLY A 313 -6.78 -26.47 -5.06
N THR A 314 -7.75 -26.62 -4.16
CA THR A 314 -9.08 -27.19 -4.41
C THR A 314 -10.17 -26.23 -4.00
N TYR A 315 -11.36 -26.37 -4.58
CA TYR A 315 -12.56 -25.76 -4.01
C TYR A 315 -13.06 -26.63 -2.87
N ALA A 316 -12.84 -26.19 -1.62
CA ALA A 316 -13.18 -26.94 -0.41
C ALA A 316 -14.33 -26.25 0.34
N ARG A 317 -15.33 -27.02 0.75
CA ARG A 317 -16.45 -26.53 1.57
C ARG A 317 -16.06 -26.45 3.04
N ILE A 318 -16.10 -25.26 3.65
CA ILE A 318 -15.69 -25.06 5.05
C ILE A 318 -16.80 -24.38 5.87
N PRO A 319 -17.35 -25.03 6.92
CA PRO A 319 -17.09 -26.39 7.38
C PRO A 319 -17.70 -27.45 6.45
N ASP A 320 -17.22 -28.70 6.56
CA ASP A 320 -17.71 -29.85 5.77
C ASP A 320 -19.24 -29.90 5.65
N GLY A 321 -19.70 -30.13 4.44
CA GLY A 321 -21.10 -30.36 4.12
C GLY A 321 -22.08 -29.20 4.34
N ARG A 322 -21.63 -28.05 4.86
CA ARG A 322 -22.52 -26.93 5.24
C ARG A 322 -21.99 -25.54 4.87
N GLY A 323 -20.69 -25.38 4.78
CA GLY A 323 -20.04 -24.11 4.48
C GLY A 323 -20.16 -23.68 3.02
N ASP A 324 -19.59 -22.52 2.75
CA ASP A 324 -19.32 -22.06 1.39
C ASP A 324 -18.06 -22.76 0.84
N PHE A 325 -17.94 -22.85 -0.48
CA PHE A 325 -16.70 -23.27 -1.12
C PHE A 325 -15.68 -22.14 -1.05
N VAL A 326 -14.48 -22.45 -0.58
CA VAL A 326 -13.32 -21.58 -0.59
C VAL A 326 -12.18 -22.26 -1.32
N ASP A 327 -11.23 -21.48 -1.83
CA ASP A 327 -9.98 -22.00 -2.36
C ASP A 327 -9.07 -22.43 -1.19
N GLY A 328 -8.63 -23.68 -1.17
CA GLY A 328 -7.87 -24.27 -0.06
C GLY A 328 -6.93 -25.39 -0.49
N LYS A 329 -6.11 -25.91 0.42
CA LYS A 329 -5.25 -27.08 0.13
C LYS A 329 -6.10 -28.35 0.02
N ALA A 330 -5.71 -29.24 -0.90
CA ALA A 330 -6.35 -30.54 -1.08
C ALA A 330 -6.42 -31.35 0.24
N THR A 331 -7.63 -31.71 0.67
CA THR A 331 -7.92 -32.54 1.85
C THR A 331 -8.58 -33.87 1.50
N LYS A 332 -8.39 -34.35 0.26
CA LYS A 332 -8.91 -35.62 -0.28
C LYS A 332 -9.06 -36.74 0.75
N GLY A 333 -10.29 -37.14 1.00
CA GLY A 333 -10.72 -38.21 1.92
C GLY A 333 -10.81 -37.81 3.39
N LYS A 334 -10.69 -36.52 3.73
CA LYS A 334 -10.63 -35.99 5.10
C LYS A 334 -11.44 -34.70 5.21
N SER A 335 -11.76 -34.32 6.45
CA SER A 335 -12.44 -33.06 6.73
C SER A 335 -11.71 -31.84 6.21
N ASN A 336 -12.46 -30.97 5.54
CA ASN A 336 -12.07 -29.61 5.22
C ASN A 336 -12.14 -28.79 6.52
N ALA A 337 -10.99 -28.51 7.10
CA ALA A 337 -10.88 -27.48 8.12
C ALA A 337 -10.48 -26.17 7.43
N ILE A 338 -10.75 -25.03 8.08
CA ILE A 338 -9.76 -23.95 8.01
C ILE A 338 -8.51 -24.63 8.55
N GLN A 339 -7.65 -25.10 7.66
CA GLN A 339 -6.26 -25.15 8.03
C GLN A 339 -5.99 -23.67 8.28
N GLU A 340 -5.93 -23.28 9.57
CA GLU A 340 -4.90 -22.33 9.96
C GLU A 340 -3.73 -22.77 9.09
N GLN A 341 -3.25 -21.90 8.18
CA GLN A 341 -1.91 -22.10 7.67
C GLN A 341 -1.16 -22.54 8.91
N ALA A 342 -0.63 -23.77 8.91
CA ALA A 342 0.35 -24.08 9.91
C ALA A 342 1.37 -23.00 9.62
N GLU A 343 1.32 -21.91 10.41
CA GLU A 343 2.31 -20.86 10.39
C GLU A 343 3.59 -21.67 10.33
N LYS A 344 4.46 -21.38 9.37
CA LYS A 344 5.78 -21.95 9.45
C LYS A 344 6.35 -21.31 10.72
N GLU A 345 6.10 -21.95 11.86
CA GLU A 345 6.18 -21.30 13.18
C GLU A 345 7.63 -20.90 13.34
N ILE A 346 7.86 -19.59 13.28
CA ILE A 346 9.15 -19.06 13.63
C ILE A 346 9.22 -19.09 15.15
N ASN A 347 9.98 -20.04 15.69
CA ASN A 347 10.23 -20.17 17.12
C ASN A 347 11.24 -19.12 17.61
N VAL A 348 10.91 -17.84 17.48
CA VAL A 348 11.70 -16.70 17.97
C VAL A 348 10.93 -15.90 19.01
N GLU A 349 11.63 -15.37 20.01
CA GLU A 349 11.05 -14.44 20.96
C GLU A 349 10.91 -13.06 20.29
N THR A 350 9.68 -12.54 20.24
CA THR A 350 9.38 -11.25 19.62
C THR A 350 9.13 -10.17 20.67
N ILE A 351 9.47 -8.93 20.30
CA ILE A 351 9.08 -7.72 21.02
C ILE A 351 8.03 -6.99 20.18
N ASN A 352 7.10 -6.27 20.81
CA ASN A 352 6.12 -5.46 20.08
C ASN A 352 6.81 -4.37 19.25
N TRP A 353 6.17 -4.01 18.13
CA TRP A 353 6.53 -2.87 17.30
C TRP A 353 6.84 -1.60 18.12
N PRO A 354 8.03 -0.98 18.00
CA PRO A 354 8.46 0.12 18.84
C PRO A 354 8.01 1.49 18.28
N GLY A 355 6.82 1.54 17.72
CA GLY A 355 6.30 2.68 16.96
C GLY A 355 4.81 2.92 17.19
N ILE A 356 4.17 3.50 16.18
CA ILE A 356 2.72 3.66 16.12
C ILE A 356 2.12 2.35 15.62
N ASP A 357 1.11 1.83 16.31
CA ASP A 357 0.44 0.59 15.95
C ASP A 357 -0.52 0.74 14.77
N GLU A 358 -1.10 1.94 14.63
CA GLU A 358 -2.03 2.27 13.55
C GLU A 358 -1.32 2.23 12.19
N VAL A 359 -1.94 1.53 11.24
CA VAL A 359 -1.47 1.42 9.86
C VAL A 359 -2.47 2.10 8.94
N LYS A 360 -1.97 3.07 8.17
CA LYS A 360 -2.75 3.80 7.17
C LYS A 360 -2.48 3.24 5.77
N VAL A 361 -3.53 2.86 5.05
CA VAL A 361 -3.45 2.59 3.61
C VAL A 361 -3.40 3.92 2.86
N LEU A 362 -2.39 4.11 2.01
CA LEU A 362 -2.18 5.34 1.24
C LEU A 362 -2.82 5.28 -0.15
N ASP A 363 -3.06 4.08 -0.68
CA ASP A 363 -3.55 3.83 -2.03
C ASP A 363 -4.89 3.05 -2.02
N GLU A 364 -5.91 3.56 -1.32
CA GLU A 364 -7.27 2.98 -1.32
C GLU A 364 -7.77 2.68 -2.74
N THR A 365 -7.42 3.58 -3.67
CA THR A 365 -7.40 3.32 -5.11
C THR A 365 -5.96 3.25 -5.59
N SER A 366 -5.72 2.42 -6.61
CA SER A 366 -4.43 2.25 -7.26
C SER A 366 -3.71 3.58 -7.55
N ILE A 367 -2.59 3.83 -6.85
CA ILE A 367 -1.67 4.93 -7.15
C ILE A 367 -0.67 4.52 -8.24
N PHE A 368 -0.16 3.29 -8.13
CA PHE A 368 0.77 2.69 -9.06
C PHE A 368 -0.03 1.81 -10.04
N ASP A 369 0.13 2.05 -11.34
CA ASP A 369 -0.43 1.18 -12.39
C ASP A 369 0.52 -0.02 -12.58
N LEU A 370 0.79 -0.69 -11.46
CA LEU A 370 1.66 -1.83 -11.26
C LEU A 370 0.97 -2.72 -10.23
N LYS A 371 0.96 -4.02 -10.48
CA LYS A 371 0.68 -5.02 -9.44
C LYS A 371 2.00 -5.34 -8.74
N ASP A 372 1.94 -6.20 -7.74
CA ASP A 372 3.12 -6.92 -7.30
C ASP A 372 4.30 -6.01 -6.92
N LEU A 373 4.03 -5.05 -6.04
CA LEU A 373 5.03 -4.13 -5.52
C LEU A 373 5.79 -4.80 -4.38
N SER A 374 7.12 -4.69 -4.39
CA SER A 374 7.99 -5.34 -3.41
C SER A 374 9.00 -4.34 -2.83
N GLY A 375 10.30 -4.63 -2.80
CA GLY A 375 11.34 -3.83 -2.13
C GLY A 375 11.21 -2.30 -2.19
N LEU A 376 11.60 -1.65 -1.09
CA LEU A 376 11.63 -0.21 -0.91
C LEU A 376 13.00 0.23 -0.40
N ASP A 377 13.47 1.41 -0.79
CA ASP A 377 14.67 2.05 -0.26
C ASP A 377 14.56 3.58 -0.40
N SER A 378 15.45 4.34 0.23
CA SER A 378 15.48 5.80 0.19
C SER A 378 16.86 6.39 -0.08
N HIS A 379 16.89 7.43 -0.92
CA HIS A 379 18.12 8.19 -1.20
C HIS A 379 17.80 9.64 -1.56
N ASP A 380 18.57 10.59 -1.00
CA ASP A 380 18.41 12.04 -1.22
C ASP A 380 16.95 12.53 -1.06
N GLY A 381 16.25 11.96 -0.09
CA GLY A 381 14.86 12.24 0.25
C GLY A 381 13.85 11.72 -0.77
N TRP A 382 14.24 10.88 -1.71
CA TRP A 382 13.33 10.14 -2.60
C TRP A 382 13.18 8.71 -2.12
N THR A 383 11.98 8.16 -2.26
CA THR A 383 11.66 6.75 -2.12
C THR A 383 11.80 6.06 -3.47
N TYR A 384 12.46 4.92 -3.46
CA TYR A 384 12.65 4.00 -4.58
C TYR A 384 11.83 2.76 -4.26
N GLY A 385 11.07 2.29 -5.24
CA GLY A 385 10.24 1.09 -5.07
C GLY A 385 10.31 0.23 -6.32
N VAL A 386 10.30 -1.09 -6.13
CA VAL A 386 10.34 -2.06 -7.23
C VAL A 386 9.01 -2.77 -7.38
N ASN A 387 8.73 -3.16 -8.62
CA ASN A 387 7.66 -4.09 -8.95
C ASN A 387 8.32 -5.39 -9.42
N ASN A 388 7.90 -6.50 -8.81
CA ASN A 388 8.32 -7.83 -9.24
C ASN A 388 7.63 -8.25 -10.54
N LYS A 389 8.12 -9.33 -11.15
CA LYS A 389 7.70 -9.93 -12.42
C LYS A 389 7.86 -9.09 -13.67
N GLU A 390 7.78 -7.76 -13.62
CA GLU A 390 7.98 -6.90 -14.80
C GLU A 390 9.33 -6.19 -14.83
N GLY A 391 10.15 -6.32 -13.78
CA GLY A 391 11.48 -5.72 -13.77
C GLY A 391 11.44 -4.19 -13.72
N ARG A 392 10.44 -3.61 -13.04
CA ARG A 392 10.18 -2.16 -13.06
C ARG A 392 10.49 -1.52 -11.72
N PHE A 393 10.85 -0.24 -11.75
CA PHE A 393 10.94 0.56 -10.55
C PHE A 393 10.34 1.95 -10.71
N VAL A 394 9.92 2.52 -9.59
CA VAL A 394 9.35 3.85 -9.44
C VAL A 394 10.22 4.67 -8.48
N ILE A 395 10.23 5.99 -8.67
CA ILE A 395 10.84 6.93 -7.72
C ILE A 395 9.81 8.01 -7.39
N PHE A 396 9.57 8.23 -6.11
CA PHE A 396 8.54 9.15 -5.63
C PHE A 396 8.86 9.70 -4.24
N LYS A 397 8.05 10.66 -3.78
CA LYS A 397 8.02 11.14 -2.40
C LYS A 397 6.61 11.01 -1.86
N VAL A 398 6.47 10.87 -0.55
CA VAL A 398 5.18 10.99 0.13
C VAL A 398 5.13 12.34 0.83
N VAL A 399 4.23 13.22 0.40
CA VAL A 399 4.06 14.56 0.99
C VAL A 399 2.60 14.72 1.36
N ASN A 400 2.31 14.94 2.65
CA ASN A 400 0.94 14.99 3.18
C ASN A 400 0.11 13.77 2.75
N ASP A 401 0.71 12.58 2.86
CA ASP A 401 0.14 11.29 2.47
C ASP A 401 -0.22 11.18 0.97
N GLN A 402 0.29 12.06 0.13
CA GLN A 402 0.16 12.00 -1.32
C GLN A 402 1.49 11.61 -1.98
N VAL A 403 1.41 10.72 -2.96
CA VAL A 403 2.56 10.31 -3.77
C VAL A 403 2.85 11.36 -4.85
N ILE A 404 4.09 11.84 -4.86
CA ILE A 404 4.62 12.75 -5.87
C ILE A 404 5.75 12.04 -6.61
N PHE A 405 5.54 11.67 -7.87
CA PHE A 405 6.57 11.03 -8.69
C PHE A 405 7.75 11.97 -8.97
N ALA A 406 8.94 11.39 -8.99
CA ALA A 406 10.15 12.13 -9.34
C ALA A 406 10.16 12.54 -10.81
N PRO A 407 10.95 13.56 -11.21
CA PRO A 407 11.04 13.97 -12.61
C PRO A 407 11.38 12.81 -13.55
N GLY A 408 10.58 12.62 -14.60
CA GLY A 408 10.74 11.52 -15.55
C GLY A 408 10.12 10.18 -15.12
N PHE A 409 9.47 10.14 -13.96
CA PHE A 409 8.69 8.99 -13.47
C PHE A 409 7.19 9.30 -13.48
N ASP A 410 6.40 8.24 -13.63
CA ASP A 410 4.95 8.22 -13.48
C ASP A 410 4.55 6.91 -12.79
N ASN A 411 3.25 6.66 -12.69
CA ASN A 411 2.69 5.49 -12.02
C ASN A 411 3.02 4.14 -12.66
N LYS A 412 3.71 4.11 -13.81
CA LYS A 412 4.16 2.88 -14.50
C LYS A 412 5.64 2.58 -14.29
N GLY A 413 6.36 3.50 -13.66
CA GLY A 413 7.80 3.40 -13.46
C GLY A 413 8.61 3.27 -14.75
N LYS A 414 9.80 2.70 -14.62
CA LYS A 414 10.70 2.38 -15.73
C LYS A 414 11.11 0.91 -15.63
N ALA A 415 11.12 0.22 -16.77
CA ALA A 415 11.55 -1.16 -16.84
C ALA A 415 13.08 -1.26 -17.01
N VAL A 416 13.68 -2.29 -16.42
CA VAL A 416 15.08 -2.67 -16.58
C VAL A 416 15.16 -3.98 -17.35
N LYS A 417 16.09 -4.07 -18.30
CA LYS A 417 16.35 -5.29 -19.09
C LYS A 417 17.77 -5.79 -18.83
N PHE A 418 17.95 -7.10 -18.96
CA PHE A 418 19.29 -7.69 -18.96
C PHE A 418 20.14 -7.14 -20.11
N ILE A 419 21.45 -7.04 -19.92
CA ILE A 419 22.45 -6.68 -20.94
C ILE A 419 22.30 -7.56 -22.19
N LYS A 420 22.03 -8.86 -22.01
CA LYS A 420 21.84 -9.81 -23.12
C LYS A 420 20.63 -9.46 -24.01
N ASP A 421 19.66 -8.70 -23.49
CA ASP A 421 18.42 -8.36 -24.18
C ASP A 421 18.49 -7.04 -24.96
N ALA A 422 19.67 -6.40 -25.05
CA ALA A 422 19.87 -5.12 -25.71
C ALA A 422 19.30 -5.06 -27.15
N ASN A 423 19.30 -6.18 -27.87
CA ASN A 423 18.81 -6.30 -29.24
C ASN A 423 17.50 -7.11 -29.36
N ASN A 424 16.84 -7.42 -28.23
CA ASN A 424 15.60 -8.19 -28.20
C ASN A 424 14.48 -7.39 -27.51
N PRO A 425 13.73 -6.57 -28.25
CA PRO A 425 12.62 -5.80 -27.68
C PRO A 425 11.51 -6.67 -27.07
N LYS A 426 11.41 -7.95 -27.47
CA LYS A 426 10.40 -8.91 -26.99
C LYS A 426 10.86 -9.75 -25.81
N ALA A 427 12.08 -9.55 -25.31
CA ALA A 427 12.52 -10.19 -24.08
C ALA A 427 11.53 -9.83 -22.95
N ILE A 428 11.11 -10.84 -22.20
CA ILE A 428 10.11 -10.66 -21.14
C ILE A 428 10.73 -9.85 -19.99
N GLY A 429 12.03 -10.03 -19.74
CA GLY A 429 12.80 -9.23 -18.80
C GLY A 429 13.14 -9.97 -17.50
N PRO A 430 13.78 -9.27 -16.55
CA PRO A 430 14.09 -9.83 -15.24
C PRO A 430 12.83 -9.94 -14.37
N ASP A 431 12.88 -10.86 -13.42
CA ASP A 431 11.96 -10.90 -12.29
C ASP A 431 12.64 -10.25 -11.08
N SER A 432 12.20 -9.06 -10.68
CA SER A 432 12.92 -8.24 -9.70
C SER A 432 12.20 -8.17 -8.36
N GLU A 433 12.84 -8.60 -7.29
CA GLU A 433 12.19 -8.66 -5.97
C GLU A 433 12.60 -7.49 -5.07
N GLY A 434 13.89 -7.14 -5.09
CA GLY A 434 14.46 -6.11 -4.23
C GLY A 434 15.01 -4.89 -4.97
N ILE A 435 15.13 -3.77 -4.27
CA ILE A 435 15.80 -2.56 -4.75
C ILE A 435 16.63 -1.92 -3.64
N THR A 436 17.81 -1.42 -4.00
CA THR A 436 18.62 -0.56 -3.12
C THR A 436 19.36 0.50 -3.94
N VAL A 437 19.84 1.55 -3.28
CA VAL A 437 20.45 2.73 -3.88
C VAL A 437 21.74 3.08 -3.14
N ASP A 438 22.82 3.25 -3.91
CA ASP A 438 24.09 3.63 -3.30
C ASP A 438 24.24 5.13 -3.03
N SER A 439 25.33 5.51 -2.36
CA SER A 439 25.69 6.91 -2.09
C SER A 439 25.81 7.84 -3.32
N LYS A 440 25.76 7.31 -4.54
CA LYS A 440 25.81 8.07 -5.80
C LYS A 440 24.46 8.08 -6.52
N GLY A 441 23.41 7.53 -5.92
CA GLY A 441 22.08 7.43 -6.52
C GLY A 441 21.97 6.34 -7.59
N ARG A 442 22.90 5.37 -7.63
CA ARG A 442 22.84 4.23 -8.55
C ARG A 442 21.87 3.20 -7.98
N VAL A 443 20.96 2.71 -8.80
CA VAL A 443 19.94 1.73 -8.43
C VAL A 443 20.45 0.32 -8.68
N TYR A 444 20.16 -0.59 -7.77
CA TYR A 444 20.46 -2.02 -7.86
C TYR A 444 19.18 -2.81 -7.63
N LEU A 445 18.91 -3.79 -8.49
CA LEU A 445 17.75 -4.67 -8.39
C LEU A 445 18.21 -6.09 -8.05
N ALA A 446 17.57 -6.72 -7.07
CA ALA A 446 17.69 -8.16 -6.81
C ALA A 446 16.79 -8.91 -7.78
N ILE A 447 17.33 -9.87 -8.50
CA ILE A 447 16.60 -10.63 -9.51
C ILE A 447 16.61 -12.11 -9.13
N GLU A 448 15.45 -12.71 -8.91
CA GLU A 448 15.35 -14.15 -8.61
C GLU A 448 15.50 -15.01 -9.87
N ARG A 449 14.97 -14.54 -11.01
CA ARG A 449 14.91 -15.31 -12.26
C ARG A 449 14.86 -14.43 -13.51
N ASP A 450 15.04 -15.08 -14.65
CA ASP A 450 14.72 -14.50 -15.96
C ASP A 450 13.32 -14.94 -16.36
N ASN A 451 12.41 -13.99 -16.62
CA ASN A 451 11.03 -14.34 -16.96
C ASN A 451 10.89 -15.08 -18.31
N GLY A 452 11.93 -15.09 -19.15
CA GLY A 452 12.02 -15.96 -20.31
C GLY A 452 12.34 -17.43 -19.99
N GLU A 453 12.82 -17.73 -18.79
CA GLU A 453 13.30 -19.04 -18.32
C GLU A 453 12.77 -19.36 -16.90
N LYS A 454 11.46 -19.22 -16.69
CA LYS A 454 10.79 -19.22 -15.36
C LYS A 454 11.03 -20.43 -14.44
N ASN A 455 11.54 -21.54 -14.96
CA ASN A 455 11.78 -22.77 -14.18
C ASN A 455 13.24 -22.89 -13.70
N ILE A 456 14.04 -21.85 -13.85
CA ILE A 456 15.47 -21.84 -13.52
C ILE A 456 15.72 -20.69 -12.53
N ASN A 457 16.20 -21.03 -11.33
CA ASN A 457 16.70 -20.01 -10.40
C ASN A 457 17.88 -19.27 -11.04
N LYS A 458 17.88 -17.95 -10.93
CA LYS A 458 18.91 -17.09 -11.48
C LYS A 458 19.10 -15.83 -10.64
N ASN A 459 19.55 -16.02 -9.41
CA ASN A 459 19.96 -14.94 -8.51
C ASN A 459 20.99 -14.00 -9.16
N MET A 460 20.55 -12.80 -9.53
CA MET A 460 21.36 -11.78 -10.20
C MET A 460 21.18 -10.42 -9.53
N ILE A 461 22.18 -9.56 -9.65
CA ILE A 461 22.07 -8.13 -9.29
C ILE A 461 22.22 -7.32 -10.55
N LEU A 462 21.23 -6.49 -10.86
CA LEU A 462 21.22 -5.60 -12.03
C LEU A 462 21.38 -4.16 -11.57
N GLN A 463 22.24 -3.38 -12.22
CA GLN A 463 22.51 -2.01 -11.81
C GLN A 463 22.16 -1.00 -12.91
N VAL A 464 21.55 0.11 -12.51
CA VAL A 464 21.24 1.27 -13.35
C VAL A 464 22.01 2.48 -12.80
N ALA A 465 22.89 3.06 -13.62
CA ALA A 465 23.82 4.11 -13.18
C ALA A 465 23.17 5.49 -13.09
N ASP A 466 22.16 5.73 -13.91
CA ASP A 466 21.41 6.98 -13.91
C ASP A 466 19.93 6.65 -14.10
N PRO A 467 19.18 6.47 -13.00
CA PRO A 467 17.77 6.13 -13.05
C PRO A 467 16.90 7.27 -13.60
N PHE A 468 17.42 8.50 -13.65
CA PHE A 468 16.70 9.69 -14.12
C PHE A 468 16.83 9.92 -15.63
N LYS A 469 17.59 9.10 -16.36
CA LYS A 469 17.60 9.10 -17.84
C LYS A 469 16.17 9.08 -18.38
N ASP A 470 15.89 9.94 -19.35
CA ASP A 470 14.58 10.04 -20.01
C ASP A 470 14.35 8.87 -20.97
N LYS A 471 14.16 7.68 -20.39
CA LYS A 471 13.86 6.42 -21.07
C LYS A 471 12.90 5.60 -20.20
N LYS A 472 11.87 5.04 -20.83
CA LYS A 472 10.90 4.14 -20.16
C LYS A 472 11.42 2.72 -19.97
N GLU A 473 12.38 2.33 -20.79
CA GLU A 473 13.07 1.04 -20.71
C GLU A 473 14.58 1.28 -20.70
N MET A 474 15.27 0.68 -19.74
CA MET A 474 16.70 0.82 -19.53
C MET A 474 17.37 -0.54 -19.63
N LEU A 475 18.55 -0.57 -20.25
CA LEU A 475 19.44 -1.72 -20.13
C LEU A 475 20.18 -1.59 -18.79
N ALA A 476 20.40 -2.70 -18.10
CA ALA A 476 21.34 -2.71 -16.98
C ALA A 476 22.72 -2.22 -17.46
N ASP A 477 23.33 -1.31 -16.71
CA ASP A 477 24.69 -0.83 -16.96
C ASP A 477 25.72 -1.88 -16.49
N LYS A 478 25.37 -2.67 -15.46
CA LYS A 478 26.15 -3.80 -14.93
C LYS A 478 25.28 -4.93 -14.42
N GLU A 479 25.86 -6.13 -14.39
CA GLU A 479 25.23 -7.35 -13.87
C GLU A 479 26.23 -8.17 -13.06
N TRP A 480 25.74 -8.80 -11.98
CA TRP A 480 26.46 -9.81 -11.22
C TRP A 480 25.60 -11.07 -11.12
N ASN A 481 26.15 -12.22 -11.50
CA ASN A 481 25.50 -13.51 -11.28
C ASN A 481 26.01 -14.09 -9.96
N ILE A 482 25.11 -14.27 -8.99
CA ILE A 482 25.43 -14.76 -7.66
C ILE A 482 24.79 -16.11 -7.35
N THR A 483 24.11 -16.74 -8.32
CA THR A 483 23.43 -18.04 -8.15
C THR A 483 24.33 -19.08 -7.50
N ASN A 484 25.54 -19.27 -8.02
CA ASN A 484 26.47 -20.28 -7.51
C ASN A 484 27.19 -19.88 -6.21
N LEU A 485 26.94 -18.67 -5.69
CA LEU A 485 27.47 -18.20 -4.40
C LEU A 485 26.50 -18.46 -3.24
N LEU A 486 25.24 -18.78 -3.55
CA LEU A 486 24.18 -19.01 -2.60
C LEU A 486 23.77 -20.51 -2.62
N PRO A 487 23.02 -20.98 -1.62
CA PRO A 487 22.44 -22.32 -1.65
C PRO A 487 21.65 -22.60 -2.94
N ASP A 488 21.70 -23.84 -3.42
CA ASP A 488 20.92 -24.30 -4.57
C ASP A 488 19.44 -24.46 -4.17
N VAL A 489 18.56 -23.73 -4.84
CA VAL A 489 17.16 -23.52 -4.45
C VAL A 489 16.25 -23.58 -5.68
N GLY A 490 14.95 -23.75 -5.44
CA GLY A 490 13.93 -23.72 -6.49
C GLY A 490 13.88 -22.37 -7.23
N ALA A 491 13.22 -22.36 -8.39
CA ALA A 491 13.15 -21.17 -9.25
C ALA A 491 12.42 -19.96 -8.63
N ASN A 492 11.60 -20.20 -7.61
CA ASN A 492 10.78 -19.20 -6.89
C ASN A 492 11.09 -19.26 -5.39
N LEU A 493 12.35 -19.46 -5.05
CA LEU A 493 12.85 -19.54 -3.68
C LEU A 493 14.20 -18.80 -3.59
N GLY A 494 14.34 -17.77 -4.42
CA GLY A 494 15.59 -17.10 -4.73
C GLY A 494 15.91 -15.96 -3.76
N ILE A 495 16.65 -14.97 -4.26
CA ILE A 495 16.84 -13.72 -3.54
C ILE A 495 15.60 -12.84 -3.69
N GLU A 496 15.04 -12.41 -2.56
CA GLU A 496 13.84 -11.55 -2.55
C GLU A 496 14.20 -10.08 -2.32
N THR A 497 15.40 -9.81 -1.82
CA THR A 497 15.78 -8.46 -1.43
C THR A 497 17.27 -8.22 -1.50
N ILE A 498 17.64 -6.94 -1.62
CA ILE A 498 19.00 -6.44 -1.64
C ILE A 498 19.07 -5.14 -0.84
N GLU A 499 20.16 -4.93 -0.11
CA GLU A 499 20.43 -3.67 0.58
C GLU A 499 21.91 -3.29 0.53
N TRP A 500 22.22 -2.07 0.11
CA TRP A 500 23.58 -1.55 0.04
C TRP A 500 23.94 -0.75 1.29
N VAL A 501 25.10 -1.08 1.89
CA VAL A 501 25.60 -0.36 3.06
C VAL A 501 27.03 0.09 2.83
N SER A 502 27.27 1.39 3.03
CA SER A 502 28.60 1.98 2.85
C SER A 502 29.64 1.40 3.82
N PHE A 503 30.91 1.33 3.40
CA PHE A 503 31.98 0.96 4.32
C PHE A 503 32.12 1.89 5.53
N ASP A 504 31.73 3.15 5.41
CA ASP A 504 31.81 4.10 6.53
C ASP A 504 30.85 3.72 7.67
N ASN A 505 29.78 2.97 7.34
CA ASN A 505 28.79 2.48 8.30
C ASN A 505 29.14 1.11 8.89
N ILE A 506 29.71 0.22 8.07
CA ILE A 506 29.80 -1.21 8.42
C ILE A 506 31.23 -1.72 8.71
N ASN A 507 32.26 -0.96 8.34
CA ASN A 507 33.65 -1.35 8.58
C ASN A 507 33.93 -1.50 10.09
N GLY A 508 34.53 -2.62 10.48
CA GLY A 508 34.78 -3.00 11.87
C GLY A 508 33.56 -3.51 12.65
N LEU A 509 32.37 -3.54 12.02
CA LEU A 509 31.11 -4.00 12.65
C LEU A 509 30.57 -5.28 12.02
N LEU A 510 30.62 -5.46 10.70
CA LEU A 510 30.31 -6.77 10.11
C LEU A 510 31.44 -7.74 10.46
N TYR A 511 31.11 -9.00 10.74
CA TYR A 511 32.10 -10.06 10.87
C TYR A 511 32.34 -10.70 9.51
N ASP A 512 33.58 -10.61 9.04
CA ASP A 512 34.02 -11.25 7.83
C ASP A 512 34.41 -12.69 8.15
N GLN A 513 33.54 -13.63 7.75
CA GLN A 513 33.71 -15.05 7.99
C GLN A 513 34.84 -15.65 7.16
N LYS A 514 35.09 -15.09 5.97
CA LYS A 514 36.19 -15.52 5.09
C LYS A 514 37.55 -15.22 5.73
N ASN A 515 37.75 -13.99 6.19
CA ASN A 515 39.01 -13.59 6.84
C ASN A 515 39.02 -13.87 8.35
N ASN A 516 37.90 -14.37 8.90
CA ASN A 516 37.70 -14.73 10.31
C ASN A 516 38.10 -13.58 11.27
N LYS A 517 37.64 -12.36 10.96
CA LYS A 517 37.85 -11.13 11.74
C LYS A 517 36.71 -10.14 11.50
N ALA A 518 36.65 -9.04 12.27
CA ALA A 518 35.79 -7.92 11.91
C ALA A 518 36.22 -7.35 10.54
N LEU A 519 35.26 -6.95 9.73
CA LEU A 519 35.46 -6.42 8.38
C LEU A 519 36.48 -5.29 8.38
N ASP A 520 37.52 -5.43 7.56
CA ASP A 520 38.45 -4.36 7.23
C ASP A 520 38.36 -4.11 5.71
N LYS A 521 37.87 -2.93 5.34
CA LYS A 521 37.69 -2.54 3.93
C LYS A 521 38.99 -2.60 3.12
N ASN A 522 40.15 -2.54 3.77
CA ASN A 522 41.43 -2.66 3.09
C ASN A 522 41.70 -4.08 2.57
N ASP A 523 40.99 -5.10 3.08
CA ASP A 523 41.03 -6.45 2.51
C ASP A 523 40.29 -6.54 1.16
N TYR A 524 39.44 -5.55 0.86
CA TYR A 524 38.59 -5.48 -0.32
C TYR A 524 38.81 -4.20 -1.14
N PRO A 525 40.04 -3.94 -1.64
CA PRO A 525 40.37 -2.70 -2.34
C PRO A 525 39.62 -2.51 -3.67
N ASN A 526 39.05 -3.58 -4.23
CA ASN A 526 38.29 -3.57 -5.49
C ASN A 526 36.77 -3.54 -5.28
N ALA A 527 36.31 -3.45 -4.04
CA ALA A 527 34.89 -3.42 -3.73
C ALA A 527 34.17 -2.29 -4.49
N TYR A 528 33.16 -2.67 -5.26
CA TYR A 528 32.33 -1.77 -6.01
C TYR A 528 31.48 -0.91 -5.06
N ALA A 529 31.19 0.31 -5.48
CA ALA A 529 30.38 1.28 -4.73
C ALA A 529 30.88 1.61 -3.31
N ASN A 530 32.11 1.23 -2.92
CA ASN A 530 32.67 1.50 -1.57
C ASN A 530 31.72 1.03 -0.45
N GLY A 531 31.12 -0.16 -0.62
CA GLY A 531 30.21 -0.74 0.35
C GLY A 531 30.02 -2.24 0.18
N ILE A 532 29.12 -2.77 0.99
CA ILE A 532 28.70 -4.18 1.03
C ILE A 532 27.25 -4.25 0.55
N PHE A 533 26.92 -5.29 -0.21
CA PHE A 533 25.55 -5.59 -0.62
C PHE A 533 25.05 -6.77 0.20
N PHE A 534 23.97 -6.59 0.95
CA PHE A 534 23.26 -7.65 1.62
C PHE A 534 22.18 -8.18 0.70
N VAL A 535 21.97 -9.49 0.64
CA VAL A 535 20.80 -10.10 -0.03
C VAL A 535 20.10 -11.06 0.91
N GLY A 536 18.77 -11.04 0.91
CA GLY A 536 17.94 -11.99 1.65
C GLY A 536 17.52 -13.14 0.76
N LEU A 537 17.62 -14.37 1.25
CA LEU A 537 17.21 -15.57 0.51
C LEU A 537 15.88 -16.12 1.07
N GLU A 538 14.89 -16.33 0.21
CA GLU A 538 13.58 -16.83 0.60
C GLU A 538 13.66 -18.22 1.24
N ALA A 539 14.41 -19.12 0.60
CA ALA A 539 14.42 -20.55 0.90
C ALA A 539 14.82 -20.89 2.35
N ASN A 540 15.64 -20.05 2.97
CA ASN A 540 16.16 -20.29 4.32
C ASN A 540 16.03 -19.07 5.25
N GLY A 541 15.60 -17.92 4.74
CA GLY A 541 15.55 -16.67 5.48
C GLY A 541 16.92 -16.11 5.88
N HIS A 542 18.03 -16.58 5.32
CA HIS A 542 19.35 -16.06 5.66
C HIS A 542 19.64 -14.74 4.92
N VAL A 543 20.50 -13.92 5.52
CA VAL A 543 21.06 -12.73 4.87
C VAL A 543 22.53 -12.98 4.54
N TYR A 544 22.91 -12.75 3.29
CA TYR A 544 24.27 -12.91 2.79
C TYR A 544 24.88 -11.54 2.51
N ALA A 545 26.07 -11.29 3.05
CA ALA A 545 26.84 -10.08 2.77
C ALA A 545 27.83 -10.34 1.64
N LEU A 546 27.75 -9.54 0.57
CA LEU A 546 28.54 -9.66 -0.63
C LEU A 546 29.43 -8.45 -0.88
N VAL A 547 30.62 -8.73 -1.38
CA VAL A 547 31.47 -7.76 -2.06
C VAL A 547 31.31 -7.97 -3.55
N LEU A 548 30.83 -6.94 -4.25
CA LEU A 548 30.77 -6.91 -5.72
C LEU A 548 32.02 -6.22 -6.26
N GLU A 549 32.51 -6.60 -7.45
CA GLU A 549 33.62 -5.95 -8.14
C GLU A 549 33.19 -5.40 -9.52
N GLU A 550 33.96 -4.46 -10.05
CA GLU A 550 33.68 -3.75 -11.32
C GLU A 550 33.52 -4.67 -12.54
N ASP A 551 34.20 -5.83 -12.53
CA ASP A 551 34.29 -6.79 -13.63
C ASP A 551 33.20 -7.88 -13.60
N GLY A 552 32.21 -7.74 -12.71
CA GLY A 552 31.10 -8.69 -12.57
C GLY A 552 31.39 -9.84 -11.59
N LYS A 553 32.58 -9.88 -10.96
CA LYS A 553 32.84 -10.81 -9.86
C LYS A 553 32.06 -10.39 -8.61
N ALA A 554 31.68 -11.40 -7.83
CA ALA A 554 31.06 -11.24 -6.53
C ALA A 554 31.62 -12.29 -5.58
N GLU A 555 31.62 -11.98 -4.29
CA GLU A 555 32.04 -12.89 -3.23
C GLU A 555 31.16 -12.70 -2.00
N VAL A 556 30.70 -13.81 -1.42
CA VAL A 556 30.04 -13.82 -0.10
C VAL A 556 31.11 -13.80 0.98
N ILE A 557 31.01 -12.84 1.90
CA ILE A 557 31.98 -12.64 2.99
C ILE A 557 31.38 -12.92 4.38
N SER A 558 30.05 -12.98 4.48
CA SER A 558 29.34 -13.37 5.69
C SER A 558 27.96 -13.92 5.34
N GLU A 559 27.54 -14.93 6.09
CA GLU A 559 26.17 -15.44 6.17
C GLU A 559 25.60 -15.18 7.56
N ILE A 560 24.36 -14.70 7.64
CA ILE A 560 23.68 -14.33 8.87
C ILE A 560 22.37 -15.11 8.96
N GLU A 561 22.30 -16.00 9.94
CA GLU A 561 21.06 -16.67 10.32
C GLU A 561 20.15 -15.66 11.02
N THR A 562 19.10 -15.23 10.34
CA THR A 562 18.19 -14.20 10.82
C THR A 562 17.21 -14.72 11.87
N GLY A 563 17.00 -16.05 11.90
CA GLY A 563 15.92 -16.70 12.59
C GLY A 563 14.55 -16.49 11.94
N LEU A 564 14.46 -15.81 10.80
CA LEU A 564 13.25 -15.78 9.96
C LEU A 564 13.24 -17.01 9.05
N GLY A 565 12.06 -17.49 8.65
CA GLY A 565 11.99 -18.60 7.69
C GLY A 565 12.11 -18.18 6.23
N GLY A 566 11.90 -16.88 5.94
CA GLY A 566 12.08 -16.21 4.65
C GLY A 566 12.36 -14.73 4.89
N VAL A 567 13.18 -14.11 4.04
CA VAL A 567 13.50 -12.67 4.11
C VAL A 567 13.05 -12.03 2.82
N MET A 568 11.97 -11.26 2.87
CA MET A 568 11.33 -10.68 1.69
C MET A 568 11.78 -9.25 1.43
N SER A 569 12.18 -8.52 2.46
CA SER A 569 12.65 -7.15 2.30
C SER A 569 13.66 -6.74 3.37
N MET A 570 14.45 -5.71 3.07
CA MET A 570 15.47 -5.14 3.94
C MET A 570 15.58 -3.63 3.74
N ASP A 571 16.00 -2.93 4.78
CA ASP A 571 16.30 -1.50 4.77
C ASP A 571 17.40 -1.22 5.81
N PHE A 572 18.45 -0.49 5.44
CA PHE A 572 19.47 -0.08 6.38
C PHE A 572 19.12 1.26 7.03
N ASP A 573 18.73 1.20 8.30
CA ASP A 573 18.48 2.40 9.09
C ASP A 573 19.79 3.13 9.36
N LEU A 574 20.17 4.04 8.46
CA LEU A 574 21.38 4.84 8.54
C LEU A 574 21.47 5.65 9.83
N ALA A 575 20.33 6.12 10.35
CA ALA A 575 20.28 6.92 11.56
C ALA A 575 20.65 6.10 12.80
N ASN A 576 20.34 4.80 12.82
CA ASN A 576 20.63 3.90 13.94
C ASN A 576 21.75 2.88 13.68
N ASN A 577 22.24 2.82 12.45
CA ASN A 577 23.31 1.93 11.98
C ASN A 577 22.99 0.45 12.23
N VAL A 578 21.77 0.04 11.86
CA VAL A 578 21.28 -1.34 11.95
C VAL A 578 20.58 -1.73 10.66
N LEU A 579 20.65 -3.01 10.30
CA LEU A 579 19.93 -3.55 9.15
C LEU A 579 18.59 -4.11 9.63
N TRP A 580 17.50 -3.68 9.00
CA TRP A 580 16.20 -4.32 9.15
C TRP A 580 16.02 -5.39 8.09
N ALA A 581 15.37 -6.49 8.45
CA ALA A 581 14.82 -7.45 7.51
C ALA A 581 13.40 -7.82 7.93
N ASN A 582 12.54 -8.21 6.99
CA ASN A 582 11.20 -8.71 7.30
C ASN A 582 10.85 -9.95 6.52
N ALA A 583 9.95 -10.74 7.10
CA ALA A 583 9.26 -11.82 6.43
C ALA A 583 7.87 -11.35 5.95
N ASP A 584 7.18 -12.20 5.19
CA ASP A 584 5.82 -12.02 4.69
C ASP A 584 4.78 -12.72 5.59
N ASN A 585 3.57 -12.92 5.07
CA ASN A 585 2.44 -13.57 5.74
C ASN A 585 2.69 -15.03 6.10
N ASP A 586 3.53 -15.76 5.36
CA ASP A 586 3.92 -17.14 5.72
C ASP A 586 4.59 -17.22 7.11
N TYR A 587 5.04 -16.07 7.61
CA TYR A 587 5.87 -15.86 8.78
C TYR A 587 5.41 -14.65 9.63
N ASN A 588 4.11 -14.35 9.59
CA ASN A 588 3.42 -13.34 10.41
C ASN A 588 3.95 -11.90 10.25
N ASN A 589 4.56 -11.58 9.10
CA ASN A 589 5.18 -10.28 8.84
C ASN A 589 6.18 -9.87 9.94
N ILE A 590 6.89 -10.83 10.53
CA ILE A 590 7.88 -10.55 11.58
C ILE A 590 9.06 -9.80 10.98
N HIS A 591 9.47 -8.73 11.67
CA HIS A 591 10.69 -8.00 11.39
C HIS A 591 11.82 -8.52 12.28
N ASN A 592 13.06 -8.32 11.84
CA ASN A 592 14.20 -8.35 12.73
C ASN A 592 15.10 -7.14 12.53
N ILE A 593 15.93 -6.90 13.55
CA ILE A 593 16.92 -5.84 13.55
C ILE A 593 18.26 -6.48 13.83
N ILE A 594 19.16 -6.38 12.87
CA ILE A 594 20.50 -6.93 12.91
C ILE A 594 21.46 -5.80 13.28
N GLN A 595 21.91 -5.80 14.54
CA GLN A 595 22.94 -4.90 15.03
C GLN A 595 24.31 -5.57 14.95
N PHE A 596 25.10 -5.12 13.98
CA PHE A 596 26.48 -5.55 13.76
C PHE A 596 27.41 -5.05 14.89
N ASN A 597 28.30 -5.92 15.36
CA ASN A 597 29.12 -5.68 16.57
C ASN A 597 30.60 -6.12 16.44
N GLY A 598 31.01 -6.52 15.24
CA GLY A 598 32.36 -6.99 14.89
C GLY A 598 32.62 -8.45 15.23
N SER A 599 31.62 -9.18 15.75
CA SER A 599 31.75 -10.58 16.18
C SER A 599 30.95 -11.54 15.30
N LYS A 600 31.27 -12.84 15.37
CA LYS A 600 30.65 -13.91 14.57
C LYS A 600 29.13 -13.91 14.60
N ILE A 601 28.54 -13.51 15.73
CA ILE A 601 27.10 -13.51 15.96
C ILE A 601 26.68 -12.06 16.20
N PRO A 602 26.01 -11.40 15.24
CA PRO A 602 25.46 -10.07 15.47
C PRO A 602 24.36 -10.15 16.53
N LYS A 603 24.00 -9.00 17.12
CA LYS A 603 22.84 -8.95 18.00
C LYS A 603 21.59 -8.83 17.13
N ILE A 604 20.69 -9.81 17.23
CA ILE A 604 19.43 -9.84 16.48
C ILE A 604 18.28 -9.70 17.48
N VAL A 605 17.31 -8.84 17.15
CA VAL A 605 16.06 -8.66 17.90
C VAL A 605 14.90 -8.83 16.92
N HIS A 606 13.96 -9.72 17.24
CA HIS A 606 12.74 -9.92 16.45
C HIS A 606 11.63 -9.01 16.97
N VAL A 607 10.91 -8.41 16.04
CA VAL A 607 9.88 -7.41 16.30
C VAL A 607 8.63 -7.78 15.51
N THR A 608 7.47 -7.74 16.15
CA THR A 608 6.20 -7.94 15.45
C THR A 608 5.96 -6.80 14.45
N ALA A 609 5.13 -7.03 13.43
CA ALA A 609 4.53 -5.93 12.68
C ALA A 609 3.77 -4.96 13.63
N PRO A 610 3.46 -3.71 13.19
CA PRO A 610 2.52 -2.85 13.90
C PRO A 610 1.24 -3.60 14.20
N LYS A 611 0.64 -3.39 15.39
CA LYS A 611 -0.50 -4.21 15.83
C LYS A 611 -1.69 -4.20 14.86
N ASP A 612 -1.95 -3.07 14.19
CA ASP A 612 -3.07 -2.96 13.25
C ASP A 612 -2.67 -3.35 11.81
N MET A 613 -1.43 -3.82 11.59
CA MET A 613 -1.03 -4.43 10.34
C MET A 613 -1.79 -5.74 10.16
N ASN A 614 -2.43 -5.91 9.01
CA ASN A 614 -2.95 -7.21 8.63
C ASN A 614 -1.77 -8.12 8.22
N ILE A 615 -1.43 -9.05 9.11
CA ILE A 615 -0.30 -9.98 8.95
C ILE A 615 -0.58 -11.13 7.97
N ASP A 616 -1.81 -11.27 7.49
CA ASP A 616 -2.16 -12.27 6.46
C ASP A 616 -1.85 -11.76 5.04
N LEU A 617 -1.34 -10.52 4.93
CA LEU A 617 -0.97 -9.91 3.65
C LEU A 617 0.52 -10.08 3.36
N ASN A 618 0.85 -10.28 2.09
CA ASN A 618 2.20 -10.37 1.56
C ASN A 618 2.90 -9.00 1.57
N ASN A 619 3.27 -8.45 2.75
CA ASN A 619 4.00 -7.19 2.81
C ASN A 619 5.50 -7.45 2.57
N GLU A 620 5.94 -7.25 1.33
CA GLU A 620 7.27 -7.64 0.84
C GLU A 620 8.18 -6.45 0.53
N GLY A 621 7.70 -5.21 0.68
CA GLY A 621 8.55 -4.02 0.72
C GLY A 621 8.48 -3.35 2.08
N PHE A 622 9.60 -2.94 2.64
CA PHE A 622 9.67 -2.16 3.88
C PHE A 622 10.78 -1.12 3.80
N MET A 623 10.52 0.09 4.28
CA MET A 623 11.58 1.07 4.54
C MET A 623 11.25 1.96 5.73
N ILE A 624 12.29 2.54 6.34
CA ILE A 624 12.19 3.59 7.35
C ILE A 624 12.64 4.91 6.73
N ASP A 625 11.75 5.90 6.73
CA ASP A 625 12.08 7.25 6.26
C ASP A 625 13.20 7.85 7.14
N PRO A 626 14.30 8.37 6.56
CA PRO A 626 15.35 9.02 7.34
C PRO A 626 14.90 10.33 8.01
N GLU A 627 13.82 10.97 7.53
CA GLU A 627 13.33 12.24 8.07
C GLU A 627 12.60 12.06 9.42
N VAL A 628 13.06 12.78 10.44
CA VAL A 628 12.46 12.79 11.78
C VAL A 628 11.47 13.96 11.89
N SER A 629 10.21 13.67 12.21
CA SER A 629 9.18 14.67 12.48
C SER A 629 9.38 15.35 13.85
N GLU A 630 8.69 16.47 14.07
CA GLU A 630 8.83 17.27 15.30
C GLU A 630 8.48 16.51 16.58
N ASP A 631 7.64 15.49 16.48
CA ASP A 631 7.23 14.57 17.55
C ASP A 631 8.25 13.43 17.79
N GLY A 632 9.38 13.41 17.06
CA GLY A 632 10.43 12.41 17.21
C GLY A 632 10.11 11.07 16.56
N LEU A 633 9.17 11.03 15.62
CA LEU A 633 8.85 9.85 14.83
C LEU A 633 9.54 9.89 13.47
N ARG A 634 9.65 8.73 12.84
CA ARG A 634 10.02 8.56 11.44
C ARG A 634 8.95 7.73 10.75
N ALA A 635 8.56 8.12 9.54
CA ALA A 635 7.58 7.35 8.80
C ALA A 635 8.16 5.98 8.43
N THR A 636 7.31 4.96 8.41
CA THR A 636 7.65 3.65 7.89
C THR A 636 6.66 3.29 6.80
N TYR A 637 7.15 2.65 5.75
CA TYR A 637 6.36 2.36 4.56
C TYR A 637 6.44 0.89 4.21
N TRP A 638 5.33 0.35 3.71
CA TRP A 638 5.29 -1.00 3.19
C TRP A 638 4.66 -1.08 1.81
N PHE A 639 5.24 -1.92 0.96
CA PHE A 639 4.60 -2.42 -0.26
C PHE A 639 4.09 -3.84 -0.06
N MET A 640 3.06 -4.18 -0.83
CA MET A 640 2.40 -5.49 -0.78
C MET A 640 2.31 -6.11 -2.16
N ASP A 641 2.71 -7.38 -2.24
CA ASP A 641 2.64 -8.19 -3.45
C ASP A 641 1.20 -8.62 -3.79
N GLY A 642 0.95 -8.92 -5.06
CA GLY A 642 -0.30 -9.55 -5.50
C GLY A 642 -1.49 -8.63 -5.78
N LYS A 643 -1.42 -7.33 -5.43
CA LYS A 643 -2.50 -6.34 -5.68
C LYS A 643 -1.98 -5.04 -6.28
N ASN A 644 -2.87 -4.28 -6.92
CA ASN A 644 -2.59 -2.94 -7.47
C ASN A 644 -3.26 -1.80 -6.71
N SER A 645 -4.00 -2.09 -5.64
CA SER A 645 -4.62 -1.11 -4.74
C SER A 645 -4.58 -1.66 -3.32
N LYS A 646 -4.62 -0.76 -2.35
CA LYS A 646 -4.31 -1.07 -0.95
C LYS A 646 -2.97 -1.81 -0.84
N ALA A 647 -2.02 -1.47 -1.70
CA ALA A 647 -0.70 -2.06 -1.81
C ALA A 647 0.38 -1.18 -1.19
N PHE A 648 0.06 0.04 -0.77
CA PHE A 648 1.00 0.97 -0.15
C PHE A 648 0.49 1.43 1.22
N ARG A 649 1.26 1.12 2.27
CA ARG A 649 0.90 1.39 3.66
C ARG A 649 1.92 2.29 4.33
N LYS A 650 1.47 3.03 5.33
CA LYS A 650 2.27 3.90 6.17
C LYS A 650 1.98 3.65 7.64
N SER A 651 3.02 3.64 8.45
CA SER A 651 2.95 3.83 9.89
C SER A 651 4.11 4.74 10.32
N ALA A 652 4.52 4.66 11.58
CA ALA A 652 5.68 5.35 12.07
C ALA A 652 6.42 4.56 13.16
N ILE A 653 7.71 4.84 13.30
CA ILE A 653 8.58 4.29 14.33
C ILE A 653 9.24 5.44 15.10
N LYS A 654 9.50 5.24 16.40
CA LYS A 654 10.24 6.25 17.20
C LYS A 654 11.66 6.39 16.69
N ALA A 655 12.18 7.62 16.60
CA ALA A 655 13.56 7.83 16.16
C ALA A 655 14.59 7.16 17.09
N ASP A 656 14.29 7.01 18.38
CA ASP A 656 15.15 6.41 19.40
C ASP A 656 14.77 4.97 19.81
N TYR A 657 14.04 4.24 18.95
CA TYR A 657 13.49 2.91 19.23
C TYR A 657 14.52 1.89 19.74
N LEU A 658 15.81 2.02 19.39
CA LEU A 658 16.88 1.11 19.84
C LEU A 658 16.88 0.94 21.37
N LYS A 659 16.58 2.02 22.10
CA LYS A 659 16.56 1.99 23.58
C LYS A 659 15.49 1.07 24.12
N GLU A 660 14.32 1.03 23.50
CA GLU A 660 13.19 0.18 23.89
C GLU A 660 13.49 -1.30 23.63
N LEU A 661 14.32 -1.57 22.62
CA LEU A 661 14.78 -2.91 22.24
C LEU A 661 16.05 -3.35 22.97
N GLY A 662 16.54 -2.56 23.93
CA GLY A 662 17.78 -2.84 24.64
C GLY A 662 19.01 -2.86 23.73
N LEU A 663 18.96 -2.18 22.59
CA LEU A 663 20.06 -1.98 21.66
C LEU A 663 20.76 -0.65 21.94
N THR A 664 22.05 -0.58 21.61
CA THR A 664 22.84 0.66 21.72
C THR A 664 23.33 1.04 20.36
N LYS A 665 23.16 2.30 19.94
CA LYS A 665 23.70 2.77 18.67
C LYS A 665 25.22 2.58 18.64
N LEU A 666 25.71 1.85 17.64
CA LEU A 666 27.15 1.61 17.42
C LEU A 666 27.56 2.34 16.13
N SER A 667 28.61 3.15 16.19
CA SER A 667 29.26 3.66 14.98
C SER A 667 30.40 2.74 14.55
N GLY A 668 30.78 2.76 13.26
CA GLY A 668 31.94 2.01 12.73
C GLY A 668 33.27 2.29 13.46
N LYS A 669 33.35 3.37 14.25
CA LYS A 669 34.52 3.70 15.10
C LYS A 669 34.44 3.15 16.53
N GLU A 670 33.28 2.70 16.98
CA GLU A 670 32.98 2.37 18.38
C GLU A 670 32.81 0.86 18.66
N SER A 671 33.21 -0.01 17.72
CA SER A 671 33.14 -1.48 17.87
C SER A 671 33.60 -1.94 19.27
N PRO A 672 32.80 -2.75 20.01
CA PRO A 672 33.11 -3.19 21.37
C PRO A 672 34.48 -3.88 21.51
N ILE A 673 34.96 -4.50 20.43
CA ILE A 673 36.26 -5.17 20.36
C ILE A 673 37.42 -4.17 20.57
N ASN A 674 37.24 -2.90 20.22
CA ASN A 674 38.23 -1.84 20.50
C ASN A 674 38.27 -1.39 21.97
N LYS A 675 37.30 -1.79 22.80
CA LYS A 675 37.31 -1.49 24.25
C LYS A 675 38.04 -2.56 25.08
N GLU A 676 38.10 -3.81 24.63
CA GLU A 676 38.71 -4.91 25.40
C GLU A 676 40.25 -5.03 25.24
N SER A 677 40.88 -4.26 24.36
CA SER A 677 42.34 -4.28 24.18
C SER A 677 43.13 -3.37 25.13
N LYS A 678 42.48 -2.64 26.06
CA LYS A 678 43.17 -1.86 27.10
C LYS A 678 43.18 -2.59 28.45
N LYS A 679 44.08 -3.56 28.59
CA LYS A 679 44.60 -3.96 29.91
C LYS A 679 45.54 -2.86 30.43
N PRO A 680 45.54 -2.53 31.74
CA PRO A 680 46.29 -1.40 32.26
C PRO A 680 47.79 -1.73 32.27
N ALA A 681 48.59 -0.88 31.62
CA ALA A 681 50.02 -0.87 31.81
C ALA A 681 50.31 -0.32 33.22
N THR A 682 51.12 -1.07 33.94
CA THR A 682 51.63 -0.79 35.28
C THR A 682 52.48 0.48 35.30
N GLU A 683 52.35 1.24 36.38
CA GLU A 683 53.26 2.31 36.78
C GLU A 683 54.70 1.78 36.83
N ASP A 684 55.61 2.41 36.08
CA ASP A 684 56.91 2.89 36.57
C ASP A 684 57.65 3.64 35.46
N GLU A 685 58.06 4.87 35.78
CA GLU A 685 59.28 5.58 35.37
C GLU A 685 59.65 5.65 33.87
N GLN A 686 59.92 6.78 33.22
CA GLN A 686 60.50 8.06 33.65
C GLN A 686 60.65 8.93 32.36
N ILE A 687 60.51 10.26 32.46
CA ILE A 687 61.33 11.29 31.74
C ILE A 687 61.03 11.45 30.21
N LEU A 688 60.81 12.60 29.55
CA LEU A 688 61.07 14.04 29.76
C LEU A 688 60.14 14.87 28.83
N ILE A 689 59.68 16.01 29.34
CA ILE A 689 58.96 17.15 28.70
C ILE A 689 59.94 17.94 27.75
N PRO A 690 59.59 18.99 26.94
CA PRO A 690 58.32 19.70 26.66
C PRO A 690 58.19 20.24 25.19
N PRO A 691 57.55 21.40 24.86
CA PRO A 691 56.30 21.42 24.09
C PRO A 691 56.33 22.39 22.88
N PHE A 692 55.15 22.58 22.28
CA PHE A 692 54.78 23.64 21.33
C PHE A 692 55.58 24.95 21.42
N THR A 693 55.94 25.50 20.26
CA THR A 693 56.33 26.90 20.11
C THR A 693 55.66 27.51 18.88
N THR A 694 54.85 28.55 19.12
CA THR A 694 54.43 29.56 18.14
C THR A 694 55.59 30.50 17.83
N ILE A 695 55.80 30.85 16.56
CA ILE A 695 56.61 32.01 16.16
C ILE A 695 55.91 32.78 15.04
N THR A 696 55.82 34.08 15.28
CA THR A 696 55.40 35.18 14.40
C THR A 696 56.52 35.63 13.46
N ASP A 697 56.12 36.41 12.44
CA ASP A 697 56.86 37.50 11.79
C ASP A 697 57.19 37.41 10.29
N LYS A 698 57.13 38.63 9.74
CA LYS A 698 57.10 39.12 8.36
C LYS A 698 58.48 39.21 7.69
N GLU A 699 58.42 39.55 6.39
CA GLU A 699 59.47 40.16 5.52
C GLU A 699 60.53 39.19 4.96
N GLU A 700 60.99 39.22 3.71
CA GLU A 700 60.77 40.01 2.49
C GLU A 700 61.65 39.36 1.37
N ILE A 701 61.53 39.84 0.12
CA ILE A 701 62.54 39.83 -0.99
C ILE A 701 62.33 38.84 -2.17
N GLU A 702 61.63 39.39 -3.17
CA GLU A 702 61.99 39.52 -4.60
C GLU A 702 63.18 38.73 -5.20
N ASN A 703 62.93 38.04 -6.33
CA ASN A 703 63.45 38.39 -7.67
C ASN A 703 63.51 37.17 -8.61
N HIS A 704 62.81 37.19 -9.75
CA HIS A 704 63.44 37.14 -11.09
C HIS A 704 62.43 37.36 -12.24
N HIS A 705 62.71 38.43 -13.00
CA HIS A 705 62.41 38.71 -14.42
C HIS A 705 62.48 37.49 -15.36
N SER A 706 61.95 37.42 -16.60
CA SER A 706 61.05 38.21 -17.46
C SER A 706 61.08 37.56 -18.86
N LYS A 707 59.98 37.69 -19.65
CA LYS A 707 59.87 37.59 -21.14
C LYS A 707 60.11 36.19 -21.76
N GLU A 708 59.47 35.72 -22.83
CA GLU A 708 58.56 36.24 -23.88
C GLU A 708 58.03 34.98 -24.63
N PHE A 709 56.84 35.00 -25.25
CA PHE A 709 56.51 34.07 -26.35
C PHE A 709 55.56 34.73 -27.36
N PRO A 710 55.89 34.76 -28.68
CA PRO A 710 54.94 35.03 -29.75
C PRO A 710 54.43 33.75 -30.44
N LYS A 711 53.10 33.73 -30.66
CA LYS A 711 52.26 33.08 -31.68
C LYS A 711 52.69 31.77 -32.37
N ILE A 712 51.82 30.76 -32.27
CA ILE A 712 51.43 29.85 -33.37
C ILE A 712 49.90 29.80 -33.48
N SER A 713 49.39 29.82 -34.71
CA SER A 713 47.98 29.94 -35.08
C SER A 713 47.22 28.61 -35.13
N SER A 714 45.89 28.75 -34.95
CA SER A 714 44.78 27.96 -35.50
C SER A 714 44.64 26.48 -35.11
N SER A 715 43.66 26.16 -34.27
CA SER A 715 42.32 25.75 -34.72
C SER A 715 41.53 25.06 -33.58
N ARG A 716 40.46 25.71 -33.12
CA ARG A 716 39.13 25.14 -32.84
C ARG A 716 38.33 26.18 -32.04
N LYS A 717 37.17 26.51 -32.59
CA LYS A 717 36.14 27.32 -31.94
C LYS A 717 35.45 26.44 -30.89
N GLU A 718 35.38 26.95 -29.67
CA GLU A 718 34.18 27.14 -28.83
C GLU A 718 34.61 27.87 -27.53
N PRO A 719 33.72 28.52 -26.74
CA PRO A 719 32.29 28.28 -26.62
C PRO A 719 31.38 29.52 -26.69
N TYR A 720 30.10 29.20 -26.89
CA TYR A 720 28.93 30.04 -26.65
C TYR A 720 29.03 30.84 -25.34
N ALA A 721 28.91 32.16 -25.47
CA ALA A 721 28.56 33.05 -24.39
C ALA A 721 27.11 33.51 -24.61
N GLU A 722 26.22 33.07 -23.72
CA GLU A 722 25.20 33.94 -23.13
C GLU A 722 24.97 33.45 -21.69
N LYS A 723 25.87 33.88 -20.80
CA LYS A 723 25.67 33.82 -19.35
C LYS A 723 24.55 34.80 -19.00
N ILE A 724 23.39 34.31 -18.57
CA ILE A 724 22.54 35.10 -17.68
C ILE A 724 23.29 35.10 -16.34
N THR A 725 24.00 36.19 -16.06
CA THR A 725 24.60 36.41 -14.74
C THR A 725 23.47 36.51 -13.72
N GLU A 726 23.40 35.59 -12.77
CA GLU A 726 22.49 35.68 -11.63
C GLU A 726 22.84 36.93 -10.82
N GLU A 727 22.05 37.99 -10.98
CA GLU A 727 22.28 39.27 -10.33
C GLU A 727 21.92 39.14 -8.83
N ILE A 728 22.93 39.22 -7.98
CA ILE A 728 22.79 39.24 -6.51
C ILE A 728 22.67 40.69 -6.06
N ILE A 729 21.61 41.00 -5.30
CA ILE A 729 21.38 42.33 -4.73
C ILE A 729 21.70 42.27 -3.24
N TYR A 730 22.53 43.20 -2.77
CA TYR A 730 22.71 43.42 -1.34
C TYR A 730 21.69 44.44 -0.85
N VAL A 731 20.82 44.02 0.05
CA VAL A 731 19.85 44.89 0.73
C VAL A 731 20.54 45.49 1.94
N SER A 732 20.71 46.81 1.96
CA SER A 732 21.34 47.53 3.07
C SER A 732 20.36 47.79 4.22
N LYS A 733 20.89 48.04 5.42
CA LYS A 733 20.08 48.39 6.61
C LYS A 733 19.25 49.66 6.37
N GLY A 734 17.93 49.55 6.44
CA GLY A 734 17.01 50.68 6.24
C GLY A 734 15.58 50.29 5.86
N TYR A 735 15.39 49.06 5.39
CA TYR A 735 14.08 48.48 5.10
C TYR A 735 13.43 47.92 6.37
N ASN A 736 12.13 48.12 6.53
CA ASN A 736 11.40 47.77 7.75
C ASN A 736 10.94 46.30 7.75
N THR A 737 10.77 45.70 6.57
CA THR A 737 10.19 44.36 6.42
C THR A 737 11.14 43.36 5.75
N ILE A 738 12.21 43.83 5.12
CA ILE A 738 13.23 43.00 4.47
C ILE A 738 14.53 43.15 5.24
N LYS A 739 15.11 42.02 5.66
CA LYS A 739 16.37 42.02 6.39
C LYS A 739 17.54 42.42 5.49
N GLU A 740 18.55 43.01 6.12
CA GLU A 740 19.84 43.27 5.49
C GLU A 740 20.50 41.94 5.09
N GLY A 741 21.00 41.84 3.86
CA GLY A 741 21.57 40.60 3.34
C GLY A 741 21.66 40.52 1.82
N TYR A 742 22.24 39.42 1.34
CA TYR A 742 22.34 39.14 -0.10
C TYR A 742 21.15 38.31 -0.57
N TYR A 743 20.54 38.74 -1.66
CA TYR A 743 19.37 38.09 -2.26
C TYR A 743 19.58 37.91 -3.76
N TYR A 744 19.14 36.78 -4.29
CA TYR A 744 19.03 36.64 -5.74
C TYR A 744 17.85 37.47 -6.26
N LYS A 745 18.09 38.27 -7.29
CA LYS A 745 17.05 39.11 -7.92
C LYS A 745 15.85 38.28 -8.40
N LYS A 746 16.10 37.08 -8.93
CA LYS A 746 15.04 36.15 -9.40
C LYS A 746 14.10 35.72 -8.26
N ASP A 747 14.64 35.50 -7.07
CA ASP A 747 13.87 35.07 -5.91
C ASP A 747 13.03 36.23 -5.34
N LEU A 748 13.59 37.45 -5.31
CA LEU A 748 12.84 38.66 -4.93
C LEU A 748 11.66 38.92 -5.87
N VAL A 749 11.84 38.73 -7.18
CA VAL A 749 10.75 38.85 -8.17
C VAL A 749 9.68 37.78 -7.96
N ALA A 750 10.08 36.52 -7.76
CA ALA A 750 9.16 35.42 -7.50
C ALA A 750 8.35 35.67 -6.20
N LYS A 751 9.02 36.10 -5.12
CA LYS A 751 8.40 36.47 -3.85
C LYS A 751 7.45 37.67 -4.00
N SER A 752 7.82 38.71 -4.75
CA SER A 752 6.95 39.86 -5.06
C SER A 752 5.65 39.43 -5.76
N ASN A 753 5.75 38.55 -6.76
CA ASN A 753 4.58 38.06 -7.51
C ASN A 753 3.63 37.24 -6.63
N LYS A 754 4.16 36.42 -5.72
CA LYS A 754 3.36 35.66 -4.76
C LYS A 754 2.68 36.60 -3.76
N LEU A 755 3.42 37.56 -3.21
CA LEU A 755 2.91 38.53 -2.25
C LEU A 755 1.82 39.45 -2.86
N LYS A 756 1.95 39.88 -4.13
CA LYS A 756 0.91 40.63 -4.85
C LYS A 756 -0.43 39.89 -4.88
N LYS A 757 -0.40 38.58 -5.15
CA LYS A 757 -1.61 37.74 -5.14
C LYS A 757 -2.22 37.63 -3.74
N SER A 758 -1.40 37.45 -2.70
CA SER A 758 -1.86 37.36 -1.32
C SER A 758 -2.47 38.68 -0.81
N VAL A 759 -1.84 39.81 -1.11
CA VAL A 759 -2.34 41.16 -0.77
C VAL A 759 -3.68 41.45 -1.45
N GLU A 760 -3.86 41.04 -2.71
CA GLU A 760 -5.15 41.21 -3.38
C GLU A 760 -6.24 40.30 -2.81
N LYS A 761 -5.89 39.07 -2.44
CA LYS A 761 -6.81 38.14 -1.79
C LYS A 761 -7.30 38.69 -0.45
N ASN A 762 -6.38 39.18 0.39
CA ASN A 762 -6.70 39.78 1.69
C ASN A 762 -7.54 41.07 1.55
N ARG A 763 -7.30 41.88 0.52
CA ARG A 763 -8.14 43.06 0.21
C ARG A 763 -9.61 42.68 -0.03
N ILE A 764 -9.84 41.56 -0.72
CA ILE A 764 -11.19 41.03 -0.96
C ILE A 764 -11.81 40.52 0.35
N THR A 765 -11.03 39.82 1.17
CA THR A 765 -11.45 39.35 2.50
C THR A 765 -11.85 40.51 3.43
N ALA A 766 -11.03 41.55 3.54
CA ALA A 766 -11.33 42.74 4.35
C ALA A 766 -12.66 43.39 3.93
N LYS A 767 -12.90 43.53 2.61
CA LYS A 767 -14.17 44.06 2.07
C LYS A 767 -15.37 43.18 2.41
N ALA A 768 -15.21 41.86 2.36
CA ALA A 768 -16.26 40.93 2.76
C ALA A 768 -16.60 41.05 4.25
N ILE A 769 -15.59 41.21 5.12
CA ILE A 769 -15.76 41.44 6.56
C ILE A 769 -16.44 42.80 6.82
N GLU A 770 -16.10 43.86 6.08
CA GLU A 770 -16.78 45.16 6.18
C GLU A 770 -18.25 45.10 5.78
N ILE A 771 -18.58 44.40 4.69
CA ILE A 771 -19.97 44.19 4.26
C ILE A 771 -20.75 43.44 5.35
N LEU A 772 -20.14 42.40 5.93
CA LEU A 772 -20.73 41.66 7.05
C LEU A 772 -20.98 42.53 8.28
N LYS A 773 -20.05 43.43 8.61
CA LYS A 773 -20.19 44.40 9.71
C LYS A 773 -21.34 45.39 9.49
N GLY A 774 -21.69 45.70 8.25
CA GLY A 774 -22.77 46.63 7.88
C GLY A 774 -24.17 46.01 7.80
N LEU A 775 -24.29 44.68 7.73
CA LEU A 775 -25.55 43.99 7.39
C LEU A 775 -26.51 43.71 8.56
N THR A 776 -26.19 44.05 9.82
CA THR A 776 -27.11 43.68 10.93
C THR A 776 -27.18 44.62 12.14
N PRO A 777 -28.42 45.04 12.52
CA PRO A 777 -28.77 45.48 13.88
C PRO A 777 -29.02 44.33 14.87
N ASN A 778 -29.20 43.08 14.39
CA ASN A 778 -29.66 41.95 15.23
C ASN A 778 -28.66 40.80 15.41
N ILE A 779 -27.44 40.90 14.86
CA ILE A 779 -26.32 40.00 15.19
C ILE A 779 -25.27 40.83 15.93
N ALA A 780 -25.61 41.31 17.13
CA ALA A 780 -24.66 42.07 17.92
C ALA A 780 -24.97 42.06 19.42
N ALA A 781 -24.35 41.12 20.12
CA ALA A 781 -23.69 41.45 21.38
C ALA A 781 -22.40 40.64 21.53
N LYS A 782 -22.48 39.31 21.41
CA LYS A 782 -21.35 38.41 21.70
C LYS A 782 -20.18 38.45 20.71
N ASN A 783 -20.41 38.66 19.41
CA ASN A 783 -19.36 38.48 18.37
C ASN A 783 -18.92 39.76 17.64
N LYS A 784 -19.47 40.92 18.01
CA LYS A 784 -19.17 42.22 17.36
C LYS A 784 -17.69 42.60 17.51
N GLU A 785 -17.11 42.30 18.67
CA GLU A 785 -15.70 42.55 18.97
C GLU A 785 -14.77 41.64 18.18
N LYS A 786 -15.13 40.35 18.03
CA LYS A 786 -14.38 39.39 17.21
C LYS A 786 -14.35 39.77 15.72
N ILE A 787 -15.50 40.17 15.16
CA ILE A 787 -15.57 40.64 13.75
C ILE A 787 -14.77 41.93 13.57
N ALA A 788 -14.79 42.84 14.55
CA ALA A 788 -13.98 44.05 14.52
C ALA A 788 -12.47 43.73 14.58
N LYS A 789 -12.06 42.78 15.43
CA LYS A 789 -10.66 42.34 15.56
C LYS A 789 -10.15 41.65 14.29
N LEU A 790 -10.97 40.79 13.66
CA LEU A 790 -10.63 40.16 12.37
C LEU A 790 -10.46 41.18 11.24
N LEU A 791 -11.33 42.20 11.20
CA LEU A 791 -11.19 43.29 10.24
C LEU A 791 -9.90 44.08 10.50
N GLU A 792 -9.59 44.38 11.76
CA GLU A 792 -8.36 45.09 12.14
C GLU A 792 -7.10 44.31 11.74
N ILE A 793 -7.06 43.00 11.99
CA ILE A 793 -5.95 42.12 11.61
C ILE A 793 -5.80 42.09 10.08
N SER A 794 -6.89 41.90 9.34
CA SER A 794 -6.87 41.88 7.89
C SER A 794 -6.37 43.21 7.31
N LEU A 795 -6.77 44.35 7.89
CA LEU A 795 -6.27 45.67 7.48
C LEU A 795 -4.78 45.87 7.82
N LYS A 796 -4.30 45.41 8.97
CA LYS A 796 -2.87 45.45 9.33
C LYS A 796 -2.00 44.59 8.40
N LEU A 797 -2.48 43.39 8.06
CA LEU A 797 -1.80 42.50 7.10
C LEU A 797 -1.80 43.11 5.69
N GLN A 798 -2.88 43.79 5.31
CA GLN A 798 -2.96 44.53 4.06
C GLN A 798 -1.88 45.62 4.00
N GLU A 799 -1.75 46.42 5.06
CA GLU A 799 -0.77 47.49 5.15
C GLU A 799 0.66 46.93 5.13
N LYS A 800 0.96 45.92 5.95
CA LYS A 800 2.29 45.28 6.01
C LYS A 800 2.69 44.71 4.65
N GLY A 801 1.80 43.94 4.00
CA GLY A 801 2.07 43.35 2.69
C GLY A 801 2.29 44.39 1.60
N GLN A 802 1.53 45.50 1.61
CA GLN A 802 1.75 46.62 0.68
C GLN A 802 3.09 47.32 0.92
N LYS A 803 3.48 47.52 2.19
CA LYS A 803 4.77 48.11 2.56
C LYS A 803 5.93 47.22 2.10
N THR A 804 5.84 45.91 2.31
CA THR A 804 6.85 44.95 1.83
C THR A 804 6.95 44.94 0.31
N LEU A 805 5.84 45.00 -0.42
CA LEU A 805 5.87 45.12 -1.88
C LEU A 805 6.58 46.40 -2.34
N GLN A 806 6.33 47.54 -1.68
CA GLN A 806 7.02 48.79 -1.96
C GLN A 806 8.53 48.68 -1.68
N GLU A 807 8.93 48.03 -0.60
CA GLU A 807 10.35 47.79 -0.28
C GLU A 807 11.01 46.89 -1.33
N ILE A 808 10.35 45.80 -1.76
CA ILE A 808 10.87 44.96 -2.86
C ILE A 808 10.98 45.76 -4.17
N ASP A 809 9.98 46.58 -4.51
CA ASP A 809 10.00 47.40 -5.73
C ASP A 809 11.13 48.46 -5.68
N LEU A 810 11.43 49.03 -4.50
CA LEU A 810 12.57 49.95 -4.30
C LEU A 810 13.92 49.22 -4.44
N ILE A 811 14.06 48.04 -3.83
CA ILE A 811 15.26 47.20 -3.93
C ILE A 811 15.53 46.79 -5.38
N LEU A 812 14.49 46.33 -6.10
CA LEU A 812 14.60 45.95 -7.50
C LEU A 812 14.87 47.15 -8.43
N ALA A 813 14.53 48.37 -7.99
CA ALA A 813 14.87 49.63 -8.67
C ALA A 813 16.26 50.17 -8.28
N GLY A 814 16.99 49.49 -7.40
CA GLY A 814 18.33 49.87 -6.94
C GLY A 814 18.36 51.11 -6.05
N LYS A 815 17.30 51.36 -5.27
CA LYS A 815 17.14 52.54 -4.41
C LYS A 815 17.43 52.28 -2.94
#